data_AF-A0A6A4VKX4-F1
#
_entry.id   AF-A0A6A4VKX4-F1
#
_cell.length_a   1.000
_cell.length_b   1.000
_cell.length_c   1.000
_cell.angle_alpha   90.00
_cell.angle_beta   90.00
_cell.angle_gamma   90.00
#
_symmetry.space_group_name_H-M   'P 1'
#
loop_
_entity.id
_entity.type
_entity.pdbx_description
1 polymer ?
#
loop_
_entity_poly.entity_id
_entity_poly.type
_entity_poly.pdbx_seq_one_letter_code
_entity_poly.pdbx_strand_id
1 'polypeptide(L)'
;MSWNAEGLRRKLLEVQRWLSDKKVDVVAIQEAQMPANKTINIPGFQTASVTRRARGRRSDGAVKGGDVAIYIRDGLHFQRLEDRPLDGSDDVTEWCGVRLFLPSSSQQASQPSIDIHNFYRPPIRPGENDDRVDNFALSLRTNSDCIVTGDFNAHHPSWDHRCDDADDVGQRLADWIASGDWHTLNSGAPTHADYRGNTGAPDVTACNRGLARRCEWTVGEDLGSDHLPQLIEVTCHGGRPRRIRKTKWAFHKADWDGFSAGIETVLESTPPPPDASTEQLLGLFNRVLLYQSTTAIPRGARADPRPWALDPELVEAVAERREARDAMKQDRSRAAKDRWLEAKRRAAKVEEEAKTRSFREFASTTLNKPTNIGRVTKVLRKMEGSVQACPGHALQGDRGLAVEDLEKATSFVRTYSRVSRQPKPRGKPVDGVTAEKFVLMAYDFSRAYDVIDHRMLQLKLLRLGLPACMTRWIWASCREWPPGVANVEFESLLEELMAEGDALLATDGSVIREPLPRSGWGCFIRSAELTQSVSGATRLVLSSMRAETEAVTVGLNALNQPDCQHIVVATDSQSLLRKLEGGVSPPECAFFWLLSLLFSSLLWFAVVPLRTELAFGMVFSVLLQELFRFLLYKLLRLAESGLKKVTDNDQVVTNPHIMSYVCGLGFGMMSGAFSLVNVLADSVGPGTMGLRGHSPYFFLVSATLTLCFIMLHTFWGVILFDAVDRGSVLRTLFVVVSHLALSCLTLLNATSLYAVTLVAAVALTVITGYGALLVTGGTGRRLLTCLRPRPTQLQVPEPPLPDRQ
;
A
#
# COMPACT_ATOMS: atom_id res chain seq x y z
N MET A 1 -16.63 18.09 20.83
CA MET A 1 -16.13 19.38 20.29
C MET A 1 -16.78 19.62 18.94
N SER A 2 -17.29 20.81 18.69
CA SER A 2 -17.68 21.31 17.37
C SER A 2 -16.88 22.57 17.05
N TRP A 3 -16.34 22.72 15.84
CA TRP A 3 -15.49 23.86 15.53
C TRP A 3 -15.34 24.11 14.02
N ASN A 4 -15.64 25.33 13.59
CA ASN A 4 -15.26 25.81 12.26
C ASN A 4 -13.75 26.09 12.28
N ALA A 5 -13.01 25.30 11.51
CA ALA A 5 -11.56 25.33 11.55
C ALA A 5 -10.95 26.37 10.61
N GLU A 6 -11.68 26.97 9.67
CA GLU A 6 -11.13 27.83 8.61
C GLU A 6 -9.87 27.19 7.95
N GLY A 7 -9.97 25.91 7.60
CA GLY A 7 -8.86 25.10 7.13
C GLY A 7 -8.09 24.42 8.25
N LEU A 8 -8.40 23.14 8.45
CA LEU A 8 -7.89 22.28 9.53
C LEU A 8 -6.40 21.96 9.41
N ARG A 9 -5.87 21.84 8.19
CA ARG A 9 -4.51 21.30 7.95
C ARG A 9 -3.42 22.09 8.66
N ARG A 10 -3.56 23.42 8.69
CA ARG A 10 -2.59 24.35 9.31
C ARG A 10 -2.72 24.42 10.83
N LYS A 11 -3.78 23.84 11.41
CA LYS A 11 -4.13 23.93 12.83
C LYS A 11 -4.11 22.56 13.52
N LEU A 12 -3.82 21.50 12.75
CA LEU A 12 -4.00 20.09 13.14
C LEU A 12 -3.33 19.73 14.46
N LEU A 13 -2.17 20.31 14.75
CA LEU A 13 -1.37 19.90 15.89
C LEU A 13 -1.72 20.63 17.18
N GLU A 14 -2.00 21.93 17.10
CA GLU A 14 -2.57 22.67 18.23
C GLU A 14 -3.89 22.01 18.64
N VAL A 15 -4.73 21.68 17.64
CA VAL A 15 -5.96 20.91 17.82
C VAL A 15 -5.66 19.55 18.45
N GLN A 16 -4.72 18.77 17.92
CA GLN A 16 -4.40 17.44 18.46
C GLN A 16 -4.00 17.49 19.94
N ARG A 17 -3.16 18.46 20.34
CA ARG A 17 -2.77 18.64 21.74
C ARG A 17 -3.98 19.00 22.59
N TRP A 18 -4.74 20.00 22.16
CA TRP A 18 -5.91 20.47 22.88
C TRP A 18 -6.97 19.37 23.06
N LEU A 19 -7.20 18.55 22.03
CA LEU A 19 -8.08 17.39 22.08
C LEU A 19 -7.64 16.37 23.14
N SER A 20 -6.33 16.17 23.30
CA SER A 20 -5.77 15.29 24.33
C SER A 20 -5.97 15.87 25.74
N ASP A 21 -5.66 17.15 25.92
CA ASP A 21 -5.74 17.85 27.22
C ASP A 21 -7.20 17.95 27.71
N LYS A 22 -8.13 18.33 26.82
CA LYS A 22 -9.57 18.38 27.09
C LYS A 22 -10.23 17.01 27.01
N LYS A 23 -9.47 15.94 26.76
CA LYS A 23 -9.99 14.56 26.75
C LYS A 23 -11.18 14.37 25.81
N VAL A 24 -11.14 14.94 24.60
CA VAL A 24 -12.27 14.91 23.66
C VAL A 24 -12.48 13.51 23.06
N ASP A 25 -13.75 13.11 22.92
CA ASP A 25 -14.15 11.82 22.34
C ASP A 25 -14.63 11.94 20.88
N VAL A 26 -15.34 13.02 20.53
CA VAL A 26 -15.85 13.29 19.18
C VAL A 26 -15.52 14.74 18.76
N VAL A 27 -15.05 14.90 17.53
CA VAL A 27 -14.69 16.17 16.92
C VAL A 27 -15.49 16.38 15.65
N ALA A 28 -16.40 17.34 15.67
CA ALA A 28 -17.11 17.84 14.50
C ALA A 28 -16.37 19.06 13.96
N ILE A 29 -15.86 18.98 12.74
CA ILE A 29 -15.14 20.06 12.07
C ILE A 29 -16.00 20.62 10.94
N GLN A 30 -16.13 21.95 10.90
CA GLN A 30 -16.63 22.71 9.76
C GLN A 30 -15.46 23.41 9.06
N GLU A 31 -15.62 23.73 7.78
CA GLU A 31 -14.55 24.27 6.92
C GLU A 31 -13.19 23.57 7.09
N ALA A 32 -13.17 22.25 6.93
CA ALA A 32 -11.91 21.51 6.98
C ALA A 32 -10.96 21.91 5.84
N GLN A 33 -11.49 22.37 4.71
CA GLN A 33 -10.79 22.79 3.48
C GLN A 33 -9.74 21.75 3.05
N MET A 34 -10.22 20.53 2.80
CA MET A 34 -9.39 19.39 2.49
C MET A 34 -8.82 19.49 1.05
N PRO A 35 -7.55 19.10 0.82
CA PRO A 35 -7.00 19.03 -0.53
C PRO A 35 -7.73 18.00 -1.40
N ALA A 36 -7.77 18.25 -2.71
CA ALA A 36 -8.34 17.32 -3.68
C ALA A 36 -7.80 15.90 -3.47
N ASN A 37 -8.70 14.92 -3.35
CA ASN A 37 -8.40 13.50 -3.16
C ASN A 37 -7.62 13.14 -1.88
N LYS A 38 -7.59 14.00 -0.86
CA LYS A 38 -7.00 13.69 0.45
C LYS A 38 -7.97 13.96 1.60
N THR A 39 -7.90 13.13 2.64
CA THR A 39 -8.52 13.40 3.95
C THR A 39 -7.45 13.83 4.94
N ILE A 40 -7.78 14.76 5.83
CA ILE A 40 -6.88 15.17 6.91
C ILE A 40 -7.04 14.17 8.05
N ASN A 41 -5.96 13.55 8.51
CA ASN A 41 -6.00 12.59 9.62
C ASN A 41 -5.57 13.26 10.92
N ILE A 42 -6.37 13.10 11.98
CA ILE A 42 -6.02 13.56 13.34
C ILE A 42 -5.46 12.37 14.12
N PRO A 43 -4.17 12.35 14.52
CA PRO A 43 -3.62 11.22 15.26
C PRO A 43 -4.37 10.97 16.58
N GLY A 44 -4.69 9.70 16.84
CA GLY A 44 -5.51 9.29 18.00
C GLY A 44 -7.01 9.30 17.72
N PHE A 45 -7.42 9.70 16.52
CA PHE A 45 -8.80 9.68 16.04
C PHE A 45 -8.88 8.93 14.70
N GLN A 46 -10.04 8.36 14.45
CA GLN A 46 -10.47 7.73 13.21
C GLN A 46 -11.42 8.68 12.47
N THR A 47 -11.22 8.81 11.16
CA THR A 47 -12.03 9.65 10.27
C THR A 47 -13.38 8.96 10.01
N ALA A 48 -14.40 9.34 10.77
CA ALA A 48 -15.66 8.60 10.83
C ALA A 48 -16.61 8.95 9.68
N SER A 49 -16.72 10.24 9.35
CA SER A 49 -17.51 10.70 8.21
C SER A 49 -16.93 11.98 7.65
N VAL A 50 -16.93 12.13 6.33
CA VAL A 50 -16.45 13.31 5.60
C VAL A 50 -17.42 13.57 4.48
N THR A 51 -17.88 14.82 4.39
CA THR A 51 -18.66 15.32 3.27
C THR A 51 -17.90 16.49 2.69
N ARG A 52 -17.61 16.41 1.40
CA ARG A 52 -16.94 17.48 0.68
C ARG A 52 -17.94 18.45 0.10
N ARG A 53 -17.52 19.71 -0.03
CA ARG A 53 -18.35 20.73 -0.65
C ARG A 53 -18.71 20.36 -2.09
N ALA A 54 -20.01 20.34 -2.38
CA ALA A 54 -20.53 20.00 -3.71
C ALA A 54 -20.65 21.22 -4.64
N ARG A 55 -20.94 22.42 -4.10
CA ARG A 55 -21.25 23.63 -4.88
C ARG A 55 -20.48 24.87 -4.39
N GLY A 56 -19.84 25.57 -5.33
CA GLY A 56 -19.19 26.87 -5.11
C GLY A 56 -20.18 28.04 -5.12
N ARG A 57 -19.70 29.28 -4.95
CA ARG A 57 -20.56 30.49 -4.96
C ARG A 57 -21.14 30.82 -6.34
N ARG A 58 -20.41 30.47 -7.41
CA ARG A 58 -20.84 30.59 -8.81
C ARG A 58 -20.81 29.22 -9.48
N SER A 59 -21.66 29.00 -10.48
CA SER A 59 -21.73 27.73 -11.22
C SER A 59 -20.43 27.39 -11.97
N ASP A 60 -19.65 28.39 -12.36
CA ASP A 60 -18.38 28.28 -13.09
C ASP A 60 -17.14 28.55 -12.21
N GLY A 61 -17.34 28.92 -10.95
CA GLY A 61 -16.28 29.32 -10.04
C GLY A 61 -15.58 28.14 -9.36
N ALA A 62 -14.29 28.32 -9.00
CA ALA A 62 -13.58 27.36 -8.18
C ALA A 62 -14.27 27.15 -6.82
N VAL A 63 -14.48 25.90 -6.43
CA VAL A 63 -14.97 25.55 -5.09
C VAL A 63 -13.91 25.96 -4.06
N LYS A 64 -14.20 27.00 -3.28
CA LYS A 64 -13.34 27.52 -2.19
C LYS A 64 -14.08 27.45 -0.86
N GLY A 65 -13.39 27.02 0.19
CA GLY A 65 -13.98 26.84 1.53
C GLY A 65 -14.90 25.63 1.61
N GLY A 66 -15.32 25.28 2.83
CA GLY A 66 -16.18 24.11 3.10
C GLY A 66 -15.42 22.84 3.48
N ASP A 67 -16.09 21.71 3.29
CA ASP A 67 -15.86 20.38 3.85
C ASP A 67 -16.20 20.26 5.33
N VAL A 68 -17.10 19.34 5.65
CA VAL A 68 -17.43 18.93 7.03
C VAL A 68 -16.90 17.53 7.31
N ALA A 69 -16.43 17.32 8.52
CA ALA A 69 -15.92 16.02 8.95
C ALA A 69 -16.27 15.73 10.41
N ILE A 70 -16.47 14.46 10.71
CA ILE A 70 -16.54 13.95 12.09
C ILE A 70 -15.39 12.98 12.30
N TYR A 71 -14.60 13.26 13.35
CA TYR A 71 -13.55 12.39 13.84
C TYR A 71 -13.94 11.81 15.19
N ILE A 72 -13.70 10.52 15.38
CA ILE A 72 -14.04 9.79 16.60
C ILE A 72 -12.75 9.26 17.22
N ARG A 73 -12.59 9.36 18.53
CA ARG A 73 -11.39 8.88 19.22
C ARG A 73 -11.16 7.39 18.95
N ASP A 74 -9.89 7.01 18.79
CA ASP A 74 -9.47 5.62 18.67
C ASP A 74 -10.01 4.76 19.83
N GLY A 75 -10.66 3.64 19.47
CA GLY A 75 -11.24 2.69 20.43
C GLY A 75 -12.70 2.92 20.77
N LEU A 76 -13.36 3.91 20.16
CA LEU A 76 -14.82 4.03 20.20
C LEU A 76 -15.44 3.37 18.97
N HIS A 77 -16.65 2.85 19.13
CA HIS A 77 -17.39 2.22 18.05
C HIS A 77 -18.46 3.15 17.49
N PHE A 78 -18.64 3.13 16.17
CA PHE A 78 -19.58 4.02 15.50
C PHE A 78 -20.13 3.42 14.21
N GLN A 79 -21.19 4.02 13.69
CA GLN A 79 -21.74 3.78 12.36
C GLN A 79 -21.94 5.12 11.65
N ARG A 80 -21.67 5.18 10.34
CA ARG A 80 -21.99 6.37 9.54
C ARG A 80 -23.50 6.45 9.32
N LEU A 81 -24.09 7.63 9.48
CA LEU A 81 -25.47 7.89 9.10
C LEU A 81 -25.51 8.25 7.60
N GLU A 82 -26.41 7.62 6.86
CA GLU A 82 -26.58 7.84 5.42
C GLU A 82 -27.76 8.78 5.11
N ASP A 83 -28.75 8.84 6.00
CA ASP A 83 -29.95 9.65 5.81
C ASP A 83 -29.66 11.14 6.08
N ARG A 84 -29.57 11.94 5.00
CA ARG A 84 -29.33 13.38 5.07
C ARG A 84 -30.59 14.11 5.59
N PRO A 85 -30.53 14.80 6.74
CA PRO A 85 -31.69 15.42 7.38
C PRO A 85 -31.95 16.87 6.90
N LEU A 86 -31.82 17.10 5.60
CA LEU A 86 -32.04 18.39 4.95
C LEU A 86 -33.09 18.23 3.86
N ASP A 87 -33.73 19.33 3.48
CA ASP A 87 -34.61 19.35 2.31
C ASP A 87 -33.88 18.91 1.04
N GLY A 88 -34.57 18.17 0.15
CA GLY A 88 -33.99 17.69 -1.10
C GLY A 88 -33.54 18.80 -2.05
N SER A 89 -34.09 20.02 -1.88
CA SER A 89 -33.71 21.21 -2.63
C SER A 89 -32.51 21.98 -2.03
N ASP A 90 -32.02 21.59 -0.85
CA ASP A 90 -30.80 22.18 -0.27
C ASP A 90 -29.55 21.52 -0.85
N ASP A 91 -28.87 22.25 -1.73
CA ASP A 91 -27.60 21.85 -2.35
C ASP A 91 -26.39 22.65 -1.83
N VAL A 92 -26.59 23.50 -0.82
CA VAL A 92 -25.57 24.42 -0.29
C VAL A 92 -25.06 23.97 1.06
N THR A 93 -25.93 23.46 1.93
CA THR A 93 -25.59 23.05 3.30
C THR A 93 -24.89 21.70 3.29
N GLU A 94 -23.69 21.69 3.88
CA GLU A 94 -22.88 20.49 4.01
C GLU A 94 -23.23 19.76 5.32
N TRP A 95 -23.34 18.44 5.25
CA TRP A 95 -23.70 17.62 6.41
C TRP A 95 -22.93 16.30 6.45
N CYS A 96 -22.52 15.89 7.65
CA CYS A 96 -22.19 14.50 7.93
C CYS A 96 -22.73 14.07 9.30
N GLY A 97 -23.09 12.80 9.42
CA GLY A 97 -23.63 12.23 10.65
C GLY A 97 -23.00 10.90 11.03
N VAL A 98 -22.93 10.64 12.33
CA VAL A 98 -22.47 9.37 12.90
C VAL A 98 -23.35 8.95 14.07
N ARG A 99 -23.58 7.65 14.21
CA ARG A 99 -24.10 7.02 15.41
C ARG A 99 -22.92 6.54 16.26
N LEU A 100 -22.76 7.09 17.45
CA LEU A 100 -21.75 6.66 18.42
C LEU A 100 -22.34 5.62 19.36
N PHE A 101 -21.73 4.44 19.45
CA PHE A 101 -22.15 3.40 20.39
C PHE A 101 -21.47 3.60 21.75
N LEU A 102 -22.28 3.62 22.80
CA LEU A 102 -21.80 3.73 24.18
C LEU A 102 -21.50 2.33 24.74
N PRO A 103 -20.53 2.21 25.68
CA PRO A 103 -20.27 0.94 26.35
C PRO A 103 -21.51 0.50 27.14
N SER A 104 -21.94 -0.74 26.93
CA SER A 104 -23.00 -1.37 27.74
C SER A 104 -22.41 -2.45 28.63
N SER A 105 -22.78 -2.44 29.91
CA SER A 105 -22.50 -3.54 30.85
C SER A 105 -23.61 -4.61 30.84
N SER A 106 -24.74 -4.36 30.18
CA SER A 106 -25.91 -5.25 30.15
C SER A 106 -26.05 -5.96 28.80
N GLN A 107 -26.45 -7.24 28.84
CA GLN A 107 -26.95 -8.00 27.69
C GLN A 107 -28.36 -7.50 27.26
N GLN A 108 -28.57 -6.19 27.14
CA GLN A 108 -29.82 -5.63 26.63
C GLN A 108 -29.90 -5.76 25.10
N ALA A 109 -31.12 -5.86 24.58
CA ALA A 109 -31.42 -6.10 23.18
C ALA A 109 -30.99 -4.97 22.21
N SER A 110 -30.68 -3.77 22.72
CA SER A 110 -30.20 -2.64 21.93
C SER A 110 -29.07 -1.90 22.66
N GLN A 111 -27.93 -1.75 22.01
CA GLN A 111 -26.79 -1.00 22.54
C GLN A 111 -27.13 0.50 22.63
N PRO A 112 -26.90 1.17 23.78
CA PRO A 112 -27.13 2.60 23.90
C PRO A 112 -26.25 3.37 22.92
N SER A 113 -26.80 4.41 22.28
CA SER A 113 -26.10 5.18 21.26
C SER A 113 -26.52 6.64 21.25
N ILE A 114 -25.63 7.50 20.77
CA ILE A 114 -25.90 8.93 20.54
C ILE A 114 -25.65 9.24 19.07
N ASP A 115 -26.62 9.83 18.40
CA ASP A 115 -26.49 10.31 17.03
C ASP A 115 -25.92 11.74 17.04
N ILE A 116 -24.91 12.00 16.21
CA ILE A 116 -24.22 13.28 16.14
C ILE A 116 -24.24 13.75 14.69
N HIS A 117 -24.88 14.90 14.47
CA HIS A 117 -24.99 15.54 13.16
C HIS A 117 -24.16 16.82 13.15
N ASN A 118 -23.25 16.91 12.18
CA ASN A 118 -22.39 18.06 11.94
C ASN A 118 -22.83 18.78 10.67
N PHE A 119 -23.10 20.09 10.77
CA PHE A 119 -23.52 20.94 9.67
C PHE A 119 -22.56 22.10 9.42
N TYR A 120 -22.45 22.50 8.16
CA TYR A 120 -21.90 23.78 7.75
C TYR A 120 -22.82 24.39 6.70
N ARG A 121 -23.53 25.45 7.07
CA ARG A 121 -24.24 26.32 6.13
C ARG A 121 -23.33 27.51 5.84
N PRO A 122 -22.74 27.63 4.63
CA PRO A 122 -21.95 28.79 4.27
C PRO A 122 -22.83 30.05 4.22
N PRO A 123 -22.28 31.25 4.46
CA PRO A 123 -23.04 32.48 4.29
C PRO A 123 -23.46 32.63 2.81
N ILE A 124 -24.73 32.99 2.60
CA ILE A 124 -25.33 33.27 1.29
C ILE A 124 -25.69 34.74 1.25
N ARG A 125 -25.18 35.47 0.25
CA ARG A 125 -25.43 36.91 0.09
C ARG A 125 -25.97 37.15 -1.31
N PRO A 126 -27.30 37.19 -1.49
CA PRO A 126 -27.91 37.35 -2.81
C PRO A 126 -27.35 38.60 -3.53
N GLY A 127 -26.87 38.42 -4.76
CA GLY A 127 -26.30 39.50 -5.58
C GLY A 127 -25.53 38.96 -6.79
N GLU A 128 -24.88 39.85 -7.57
CA GLU A 128 -24.16 39.49 -8.81
C GLU A 128 -23.00 38.48 -8.65
N ASN A 129 -22.61 38.16 -7.42
CA ASN A 129 -21.44 37.32 -7.10
C ASN A 129 -21.78 35.99 -6.42
N ASP A 130 -23.07 35.70 -6.20
CA ASP A 130 -23.53 34.51 -5.48
C ASP A 130 -24.88 34.02 -6.04
N ASP A 131 -24.85 32.95 -6.84
CA ASP A 131 -26.03 32.42 -7.56
C ASP A 131 -26.79 31.35 -6.74
N ARG A 132 -26.47 31.23 -5.45
CA ARG A 132 -27.03 30.22 -4.55
C ARG A 132 -28.34 30.73 -3.96
N VAL A 133 -29.31 29.83 -3.85
CA VAL A 133 -30.60 30.06 -3.17
C VAL A 133 -30.55 29.33 -1.82
N ASP A 134 -31.02 29.99 -0.78
CA ASP A 134 -31.02 29.44 0.57
C ASP A 134 -32.29 28.61 0.84
N ASN A 135 -32.20 27.31 0.61
CA ASN A 135 -33.27 26.35 0.89
C ASN A 135 -33.07 25.62 2.24
N PHE A 136 -32.28 26.20 3.15
CA PHE A 136 -31.98 25.54 4.41
C PHE A 136 -33.25 25.29 5.25
N ALA A 137 -33.55 24.00 5.46
CA ALA A 137 -34.57 23.50 6.36
C ALA A 137 -34.16 22.12 6.92
N LEU A 138 -34.21 21.98 8.25
CA LEU A 138 -33.94 20.72 8.93
C LEU A 138 -35.19 19.84 9.00
N SER A 139 -35.07 18.58 8.62
CA SER A 139 -36.16 17.59 8.61
C SER A 139 -35.93 16.43 9.59
N LEU A 140 -34.97 16.58 10.52
CA LEU A 140 -34.57 15.52 11.44
C LEU A 140 -35.69 15.19 12.44
N ARG A 141 -36.15 13.94 12.41
CA ARG A 141 -37.04 13.34 13.42
C ARG A 141 -36.34 12.12 13.99
N THR A 142 -36.18 12.06 15.30
CA THR A 142 -35.56 10.91 15.95
C THR A 142 -36.12 10.65 17.34
N ASN A 143 -36.13 9.37 17.72
CA ASN A 143 -36.43 8.91 19.08
C ASN A 143 -35.14 8.53 19.85
N SER A 144 -33.96 8.65 19.22
CA SER A 144 -32.65 8.42 19.84
C SER A 144 -32.11 9.69 20.50
N ASP A 145 -31.19 9.51 21.45
CA ASP A 145 -30.35 10.62 21.94
C ASP A 145 -29.56 11.22 20.78
N CYS A 146 -29.72 12.51 20.55
CA CYS A 146 -29.19 13.16 19.35
C CYS A 146 -28.65 14.56 19.64
N ILE A 147 -27.50 14.87 19.02
CA ILE A 147 -26.86 16.18 19.06
C ILE A 147 -26.75 16.70 17.62
N VAL A 148 -27.27 17.90 17.40
CA VAL A 148 -27.10 18.70 16.17
C VAL A 148 -26.14 19.82 16.50
N THR A 149 -25.05 19.94 15.73
CA THR A 149 -24.05 20.97 15.95
C THR A 149 -23.48 21.45 14.62
N GLY A 150 -23.05 22.70 14.56
CA GLY A 150 -22.46 23.22 13.34
C GLY A 150 -22.33 24.73 13.31
N ASP A 151 -21.71 25.21 12.23
CA ASP A 151 -21.74 26.60 11.85
C ASP A 151 -22.90 26.80 10.87
N PHE A 152 -23.98 27.41 11.35
CA PHE A 152 -25.17 27.68 10.56
C PHE A 152 -25.15 29.07 9.92
N ASN A 153 -24.17 29.92 10.29
CA ASN A 153 -24.19 31.34 9.95
C ASN A 153 -25.57 31.97 10.23
N ALA A 154 -26.11 31.69 11.43
CA ALA A 154 -27.48 32.07 11.84
C ALA A 154 -27.48 32.73 13.22
N HIS A 155 -28.12 33.89 13.33
CA HIS A 155 -28.21 34.67 14.56
C HIS A 155 -29.64 34.75 15.07
N HIS A 156 -29.85 34.46 16.36
CA HIS A 156 -31.13 34.60 17.04
C HIS A 156 -30.90 34.93 18.53
N PRO A 157 -31.73 35.77 19.17
CA PRO A 157 -31.56 36.19 20.57
C PRO A 157 -31.47 35.04 21.59
N SER A 158 -32.04 33.88 21.27
CA SER A 158 -32.04 32.70 22.15
C SER A 158 -30.69 31.96 22.27
N TRP A 159 -29.72 32.23 21.39
CA TRP A 159 -28.37 31.64 21.48
C TRP A 159 -27.23 32.61 21.17
N ASP A 160 -27.54 33.79 20.63
CA ASP A 160 -26.62 34.89 20.48
C ASP A 160 -27.12 36.07 21.29
N HIS A 161 -26.65 36.23 22.54
CA HIS A 161 -27.12 37.30 23.42
C HIS A 161 -26.70 38.71 22.98
N ARG A 162 -25.93 38.83 21.90
CA ARG A 162 -25.56 40.13 21.28
C ARG A 162 -26.42 40.47 20.06
N CYS A 163 -27.30 39.57 19.68
CA CYS A 163 -28.25 39.72 18.59
C CYS A 163 -29.60 40.14 19.19
N ASP A 164 -30.06 41.34 18.83
CA ASP A 164 -31.35 41.87 19.28
C ASP A 164 -32.51 41.28 18.46
N ASP A 165 -32.32 41.17 17.14
CA ASP A 165 -33.30 40.65 16.19
C ASP A 165 -32.71 39.46 15.41
N ALA A 166 -33.50 38.40 15.27
CA ALA A 166 -33.10 37.21 14.52
C ALA A 166 -32.99 37.48 13.02
N ASP A 167 -32.01 36.86 12.37
CA ASP A 167 -32.00 36.77 10.91
C ASP A 167 -32.95 35.66 10.41
N ASP A 168 -33.28 35.66 9.10
CA ASP A 168 -34.24 34.70 8.51
C ASP A 168 -33.87 33.24 8.80
N VAL A 169 -32.57 32.92 8.81
CA VAL A 169 -32.08 31.55 9.04
C VAL A 169 -32.20 31.20 10.52
N GLY A 170 -31.86 32.16 11.39
CA GLY A 170 -32.01 32.07 12.82
C GLY A 170 -33.46 31.86 13.22
N GLN A 171 -34.40 32.58 12.61
CA GLN A 171 -35.82 32.36 12.85
C GLN A 171 -36.26 30.95 12.40
N ARG A 172 -35.89 30.50 11.18
CA ARG A 172 -36.22 29.14 10.71
C ARG A 172 -35.65 28.05 11.62
N LEU A 173 -34.42 28.24 12.12
CA LEU A 173 -33.78 27.30 13.03
C LEU A 173 -34.45 27.31 14.41
N ALA A 174 -34.81 28.48 14.94
CA ALA A 174 -35.53 28.62 16.19
C ALA A 174 -36.92 27.97 16.12
N ASP A 175 -37.65 28.16 15.02
CA ASP A 175 -38.94 27.52 14.77
C ASP A 175 -38.82 25.99 14.70
N TRP A 176 -37.77 25.47 14.06
CA TRP A 176 -37.48 24.03 14.05
C TRP A 176 -37.18 23.50 15.46
N ILE A 177 -36.37 24.22 16.25
CA ILE A 177 -36.06 23.86 17.63
C ILE A 177 -37.34 23.85 18.49
N ALA A 178 -38.19 24.87 18.34
CA ALA A 178 -39.43 25.01 19.12
C ALA A 178 -40.53 24.02 18.71
N SER A 179 -40.60 23.66 17.43
CA SER A 179 -41.60 22.72 16.90
C SER A 179 -41.24 21.24 17.13
N GLY A 180 -39.97 20.92 17.37
CA GLY A 180 -39.52 19.60 17.79
C GLY A 180 -39.22 19.53 19.29
N ASP A 181 -38.97 18.33 19.81
CA ASP A 181 -38.54 18.14 21.21
C ASP A 181 -37.02 18.43 21.37
N TRP A 182 -36.57 19.57 20.85
CA TRP A 182 -35.17 20.00 20.82
C TRP A 182 -34.92 21.13 21.81
N HIS A 183 -33.69 21.22 22.32
CA HIS A 183 -33.24 22.24 23.25
C HIS A 183 -31.88 22.77 22.80
N THR A 184 -31.75 24.09 22.74
CA THR A 184 -30.49 24.76 22.48
C THR A 184 -29.57 24.65 23.69
N LEU A 185 -28.30 24.30 23.46
CA LEU A 185 -27.30 24.16 24.52
C LEU A 185 -26.41 25.40 24.69
N ASN A 186 -26.31 26.26 23.67
CA ASN A 186 -25.51 27.47 23.71
C ASN A 186 -25.85 28.34 24.93
N SER A 187 -24.83 28.85 25.61
CA SER A 187 -25.01 29.76 26.77
C SER A 187 -25.20 31.24 26.38
N GLY A 188 -25.21 31.55 25.08
CA GLY A 188 -25.21 32.92 24.57
C GLY A 188 -23.82 33.55 24.44
N ALA A 189 -22.76 32.84 24.84
CA ALA A 189 -21.38 33.30 24.69
C ALA A 189 -20.98 33.36 23.20
N PRO A 190 -20.20 34.37 22.77
CA PRO A 190 -19.79 34.50 21.38
C PRO A 190 -18.87 33.35 20.95
N THR A 191 -19.19 32.74 19.81
CA THR A 191 -18.40 31.66 19.20
C THR A 191 -17.55 32.15 18.02
N HIS A 192 -17.78 33.35 17.51
CA HIS A 192 -17.02 33.94 16.41
C HIS A 192 -16.56 35.36 16.76
N ALA A 193 -15.36 35.73 16.28
CA ALA A 193 -14.85 37.09 16.33
C ALA A 193 -14.23 37.51 14.99
N ASP A 194 -14.77 38.57 14.38
CA ASP A 194 -14.25 39.07 13.10
C ASP A 194 -12.93 39.85 13.27
N TYR A 195 -12.26 40.13 12.14
CA TYR A 195 -11.01 40.90 12.11
C TYR A 195 -11.16 42.38 12.53
N ARG A 196 -12.39 42.86 12.75
CA ARG A 196 -12.72 44.21 13.22
C ARG A 196 -13.02 44.23 14.73
N GLY A 197 -13.04 43.07 15.39
CA GLY A 197 -13.31 42.93 16.82
C GLY A 197 -14.79 42.80 17.16
N ASN A 198 -15.67 42.66 16.15
CA ASN A 198 -17.07 42.31 16.39
C ASN A 198 -17.17 40.83 16.72
N THR A 199 -18.05 40.50 17.65
CA THR A 199 -18.24 39.13 18.13
C THR A 199 -19.71 38.75 18.01
N GLY A 200 -19.99 37.50 17.64
CA GLY A 200 -21.34 36.93 17.59
C GLY A 200 -21.32 35.42 17.78
N ALA A 201 -22.48 34.78 17.72
CA ALA A 201 -22.63 33.33 17.86
C ALA A 201 -23.37 32.71 16.66
N PRO A 202 -22.73 32.63 15.47
CA PRO A 202 -23.30 31.99 14.28
C PRO A 202 -23.38 30.45 14.38
N ASP A 203 -22.68 29.87 15.34
CA ASP A 203 -22.62 28.43 15.56
C ASP A 203 -23.65 27.98 16.58
N VAL A 204 -24.41 26.91 16.26
CA VAL A 204 -25.50 26.42 17.10
C VAL A 204 -25.27 24.96 17.46
N THR A 205 -25.52 24.64 18.73
CA THR A 205 -25.61 23.28 19.27
C THR A 205 -27.00 23.08 19.88
N ALA A 206 -27.72 22.06 19.43
CA ALA A 206 -29.00 21.63 19.98
C ALA A 206 -29.01 20.12 20.22
N CYS A 207 -29.84 19.66 21.16
CA CYS A 207 -30.03 18.24 21.43
C CYS A 207 -31.50 17.94 21.78
N ASN A 208 -31.89 16.67 21.72
CA ASN A 208 -33.22 16.26 22.17
C ASN A 208 -33.39 16.48 23.68
N ARG A 209 -34.62 16.76 24.13
CA ARG A 209 -34.92 17.13 25.53
C ARG A 209 -34.44 16.10 26.57
N GLY A 210 -34.50 14.81 26.24
CA GLY A 210 -34.00 13.74 27.10
C GLY A 210 -32.50 13.78 27.34
N LEU A 211 -31.73 14.27 26.37
CA LEU A 211 -30.28 14.41 26.46
C LEU A 211 -29.86 15.74 27.11
N ALA A 212 -30.64 16.81 26.91
CA ALA A 212 -30.32 18.16 27.37
C ALA A 212 -29.93 18.25 28.85
N ARG A 213 -30.62 17.50 29.73
CA ARG A 213 -30.33 17.49 31.18
C ARG A 213 -28.98 16.87 31.55
N ARG A 214 -28.36 16.13 30.62
CA ARG A 214 -27.06 15.48 30.78
C ARG A 214 -25.96 16.19 30.00
N CYS A 215 -26.27 17.32 29.37
CA CYS A 215 -25.34 18.08 28.58
C CYS A 215 -24.92 19.37 29.28
N GLU A 216 -23.61 19.62 29.29
CA GLU A 216 -23.06 20.93 29.59
C GLU A 216 -22.39 21.49 28.33
N TRP A 217 -22.51 22.79 28.11
CA TRP A 217 -21.95 23.47 26.94
C TRP A 217 -21.07 24.63 27.38
N THR A 218 -19.88 24.72 26.79
CA THR A 218 -18.94 25.82 27.05
C THR A 218 -18.19 26.21 25.77
N VAL A 219 -17.67 27.44 25.75
CA VAL A 219 -16.77 27.91 24.69
C VAL A 219 -15.33 27.56 25.06
N GLY A 220 -14.62 26.95 24.11
CA GLY A 220 -13.22 26.58 24.23
C GLY A 220 -12.25 27.73 23.98
N GLU A 221 -10.96 27.41 24.15
CA GLU A 221 -9.85 28.33 23.88
C GLU A 221 -9.63 28.55 22.38
N ASP A 222 -8.92 29.63 22.03
CA ASP A 222 -8.55 29.95 20.66
C ASP A 222 -7.56 28.92 20.06
N LEU A 223 -7.99 28.23 18.98
CA LEU A 223 -7.19 27.27 18.21
C LEU A 223 -6.72 27.78 16.83
N GLY A 224 -6.72 29.09 16.62
CA GLY A 224 -6.17 29.73 15.42
C GLY A 224 -7.18 30.12 14.35
N SER A 225 -8.47 29.87 14.57
CA SER A 225 -9.58 30.31 13.72
C SER A 225 -10.24 31.58 14.29
N ASP A 226 -10.97 32.29 13.43
CA ASP A 226 -11.96 33.30 13.77
C ASP A 226 -13.13 32.73 14.59
N HIS A 227 -13.41 31.43 14.49
CA HIS A 227 -14.32 30.70 15.36
C HIS A 227 -13.61 30.05 16.56
N LEU A 228 -14.34 29.96 17.66
CA LEU A 228 -13.95 29.28 18.89
C LEU A 228 -14.60 27.90 18.95
N PRO A 229 -13.89 26.88 19.48
CA PRO A 229 -14.47 25.56 19.67
C PRO A 229 -15.66 25.58 20.63
N GLN A 230 -16.67 24.79 20.34
CA GLN A 230 -17.78 24.50 21.24
C GLN A 230 -17.52 23.15 21.92
N LEU A 231 -17.52 23.14 23.25
CA LEU A 231 -17.37 21.95 24.07
C LEU A 231 -18.74 21.52 24.57
N ILE A 232 -19.10 20.28 24.24
CA ILE A 232 -20.33 19.63 24.72
C ILE A 232 -19.88 18.45 25.56
N GLU A 233 -20.12 18.53 26.87
CA GLU A 233 -19.88 17.43 27.80
C GLU A 233 -21.18 16.68 28.02
N VAL A 234 -21.17 15.37 27.79
CA VAL A 234 -22.36 14.52 27.90
C VAL A 234 -22.14 13.51 29.01
N THR A 235 -22.96 13.59 30.05
CA THR A 235 -22.94 12.64 31.16
C THR A 235 -23.58 11.33 30.73
N CYS A 236 -22.77 10.29 30.59
CA CYS A 236 -23.19 8.95 30.18
C CYS A 236 -23.06 7.96 31.34
N HIS A 237 -23.87 6.89 31.33
CA HIS A 237 -23.70 5.78 32.27
C HIS A 237 -22.49 4.92 31.86
N GLY A 238 -21.73 4.45 32.86
CA GLY A 238 -20.54 3.62 32.65
C GLY A 238 -19.23 4.41 32.67
N GLY A 239 -18.12 3.68 32.61
CA GLY A 239 -16.78 4.28 32.58
C GLY A 239 -16.43 4.77 31.17
N ARG A 240 -15.62 5.84 31.09
CA ARG A 240 -15.07 6.29 29.81
C ARG A 240 -14.31 5.14 29.14
N PRO A 241 -14.69 4.70 27.93
CA PRO A 241 -14.04 3.57 27.27
C PRO A 241 -12.55 3.84 27.06
N ARG A 242 -11.73 2.97 27.68
CA ARG A 242 -10.27 3.06 27.62
C ARG A 242 -9.80 2.58 26.26
N ARG A 243 -8.91 3.36 25.63
CA ARG A 243 -8.20 2.93 24.43
C ARG A 243 -7.33 1.72 24.79
N ILE A 244 -7.72 0.53 24.32
CA ILE A 244 -6.92 -0.68 24.49
C ILE A 244 -5.75 -0.58 23.50
N ARG A 245 -4.55 -0.28 24.02
CA ARG A 245 -3.34 -0.28 23.20
C ARG A 245 -2.95 -1.72 22.88
N LYS A 246 -2.72 -2.03 21.60
CA LYS A 246 -2.17 -3.33 21.19
C LYS A 246 -0.80 -3.52 21.83
N THR A 247 -0.73 -4.36 22.86
CA THR A 247 0.52 -4.76 23.48
C THR A 247 1.25 -5.73 22.57
N LYS A 248 2.57 -5.60 22.47
CA LYS A 248 3.44 -6.56 21.79
C LYS A 248 4.29 -7.29 22.83
N TRP A 249 4.64 -8.53 22.52
CA TRP A 249 5.64 -9.27 23.27
C TRP A 249 6.99 -8.54 23.20
N ALA A 250 7.62 -8.37 24.36
CA ALA A 250 8.94 -7.80 24.49
C ALA A 250 9.95 -8.92 24.69
N PHE A 251 10.23 -9.69 23.63
CA PHE A 251 11.15 -10.85 23.69
C PHE A 251 12.55 -10.50 24.21
N HIS A 252 13.02 -9.27 23.99
CA HIS A 252 14.29 -8.77 24.54
C HIS A 252 14.31 -8.58 26.07
N LYS A 253 13.15 -8.65 26.74
CA LYS A 253 12.99 -8.62 28.20
C LYS A 253 12.44 -9.95 28.73
N ALA A 254 12.39 -10.98 27.90
CA ALA A 254 11.89 -12.29 28.30
C ALA A 254 12.89 -12.93 29.25
N ASP A 255 12.36 -13.55 30.30
CA ASP A 255 13.12 -14.43 31.18
C ASP A 255 13.09 -15.85 30.59
N TRP A 256 14.00 -16.13 29.66
CA TRP A 256 14.04 -17.43 28.97
C TRP A 256 14.43 -18.59 29.88
N ASP A 257 15.22 -18.31 30.91
CA ASP A 257 15.62 -19.30 31.90
C ASP A 257 14.43 -19.67 32.80
N GLY A 258 13.71 -18.67 33.31
CA GLY A 258 12.46 -18.88 34.05
C GLY A 258 11.36 -19.52 33.22
N PHE A 259 11.26 -19.18 31.93
CA PHE A 259 10.34 -19.81 30.99
C PHE A 259 10.61 -21.32 30.86
N SER A 260 11.86 -21.69 30.61
CA SER A 260 12.27 -23.08 30.41
C SER A 260 12.11 -23.87 31.70
N ALA A 261 12.63 -23.36 32.82
CA ALA A 261 12.51 -24.00 34.12
C ALA A 261 11.04 -24.17 34.56
N GLY A 262 10.20 -23.18 34.27
CA GLY A 262 8.77 -23.24 34.58
C GLY A 262 8.01 -24.27 33.74
N ILE A 263 8.44 -24.55 32.51
CA ILE A 263 7.85 -25.62 31.69
C ILE A 263 8.25 -26.98 32.26
N GLU A 264 9.55 -27.21 32.48
CA GLU A 264 10.06 -28.49 32.99
C GLU A 264 9.43 -28.83 34.35
N THR A 265 9.38 -27.86 35.27
CA THR A 265 8.77 -28.05 36.60
C THR A 265 7.30 -28.48 36.51
N VAL A 266 6.53 -27.89 35.59
CA VAL A 266 5.09 -28.22 35.43
C VAL A 266 4.90 -29.58 34.78
N LEU A 267 5.75 -29.95 33.82
CA LEU A 267 5.70 -31.25 33.17
C LEU A 267 6.16 -32.39 34.09
N GLU A 268 7.16 -32.14 34.95
CA GLU A 268 7.63 -33.09 35.96
C GLU A 268 6.61 -33.29 37.10
N SER A 269 5.98 -32.20 37.56
CA SER A 269 5.00 -32.25 38.66
C SER A 269 3.60 -32.70 38.22
N THR A 270 3.30 -32.65 36.93
CA THR A 270 2.00 -33.08 36.38
C THR A 270 2.21 -34.10 35.25
N PRO A 271 2.67 -35.32 35.59
CA PRO A 271 2.84 -36.36 34.59
C PRO A 271 1.51 -36.68 33.93
N PRO A 272 1.46 -36.83 32.60
CA PRO A 272 0.23 -37.15 31.90
C PRO A 272 -0.28 -38.54 32.29
N PRO A 273 -1.61 -38.78 32.22
CA PRO A 273 -2.17 -40.10 32.42
C PRO A 273 -1.54 -41.12 31.46
N PRO A 274 -1.29 -42.37 31.93
CA PRO A 274 -0.63 -43.39 31.11
C PRO A 274 -1.36 -43.73 29.79
N ASP A 275 -2.66 -43.47 29.73
CA ASP A 275 -3.56 -43.75 28.60
C ASP A 275 -4.02 -42.47 27.85
N ALA A 276 -3.34 -41.35 28.06
CA ALA A 276 -3.64 -40.10 27.36
C ALA A 276 -3.38 -40.19 25.85
N SER A 277 -4.33 -39.72 25.05
CA SER A 277 -4.15 -39.64 23.60
C SER A 277 -3.12 -38.57 23.21
N THR A 278 -2.51 -38.69 22.04
CA THR A 278 -1.57 -37.69 21.51
C THR A 278 -2.16 -36.29 21.46
N GLU A 279 -3.47 -36.15 21.18
CA GLU A 279 -4.17 -34.86 21.20
C GLU A 279 -4.29 -34.29 22.63
N GLN A 280 -4.52 -35.14 23.64
CA GLN A 280 -4.57 -34.71 25.04
C GLN A 280 -3.18 -34.27 25.54
N LEU A 281 -2.13 -34.99 25.16
CA LEU A 281 -0.74 -34.65 25.46
C LEU A 281 -0.32 -33.33 24.80
N LEU A 282 -0.63 -33.17 23.51
CA LEU A 282 -0.35 -31.94 22.77
C LEU A 282 -1.14 -30.75 23.36
N GLY A 283 -2.38 -30.98 23.77
CA GLY A 283 -3.21 -29.98 24.45
C GLY A 283 -2.62 -29.54 25.79
N LEU A 284 -2.13 -30.48 26.60
CA LEU A 284 -1.46 -30.21 27.87
C LEU A 284 -0.17 -29.41 27.63
N PHE A 285 0.70 -29.87 26.73
CA PHE A 285 1.96 -29.21 26.40
C PHE A 285 1.76 -27.78 25.89
N ASN A 286 0.84 -27.58 24.94
CA ASN A 286 0.50 -26.24 24.44
C ASN A 286 -0.05 -25.32 25.54
N ARG A 287 -0.86 -25.86 26.46
CA ARG A 287 -1.40 -25.08 27.58
C ARG A 287 -0.29 -24.62 28.53
N VAL A 288 0.66 -25.50 28.85
CA VAL A 288 1.82 -25.18 29.70
C VAL A 288 2.71 -24.14 29.02
N LEU A 289 3.04 -24.33 27.74
CA LEU A 289 3.78 -23.36 26.93
C LEU A 289 3.12 -21.97 26.93
N LEU A 290 1.81 -21.93 26.66
CA LEU A 290 1.07 -20.67 26.61
C LEU A 290 1.02 -20.00 27.99
N TYR A 291 0.79 -20.75 29.06
CA TYR A 291 0.78 -20.21 30.42
C TYR A 291 2.14 -19.63 30.81
N GLN A 292 3.22 -20.40 30.66
CA GLN A 292 4.58 -19.94 30.99
C GLN A 292 5.03 -18.77 30.11
N SER A 293 4.55 -18.69 28.87
CA SER A 293 4.85 -17.53 28.01
C SER A 293 4.28 -16.23 28.57
N THR A 294 3.13 -16.28 29.27
CA THR A 294 2.50 -15.08 29.83
C THR A 294 3.17 -14.57 31.10
N THR A 295 3.84 -15.43 31.85
CA THR A 295 4.58 -15.09 33.06
C THR A 295 6.00 -14.62 32.72
N ALA A 296 6.68 -15.32 31.81
CA ALA A 296 8.09 -15.09 31.52
C ALA A 296 8.36 -14.05 30.41
N ILE A 297 7.41 -13.83 29.49
CA ILE A 297 7.57 -12.88 28.38
C ILE A 297 6.69 -11.64 28.65
N PRO A 298 7.27 -10.50 29.06
CA PRO A 298 6.49 -9.32 29.34
C PRO A 298 5.85 -8.75 28.06
N ARG A 299 4.64 -8.21 28.22
CA ARG A 299 3.93 -7.49 27.15
C ARG A 299 3.97 -6.00 27.41
N GLY A 300 4.29 -5.22 26.38
CA GLY A 300 4.37 -3.76 26.46
C GLY A 300 3.67 -3.08 25.29
N ALA A 301 3.08 -1.92 25.56
CA ALA A 301 2.64 -1.00 24.51
C ALA A 301 3.62 0.18 24.43
N ARG A 302 3.97 0.60 23.21
CA ARG A 302 4.74 1.85 23.05
C ARG A 302 3.87 3.03 23.48
N ALA A 303 4.48 4.00 24.16
CA ALA A 303 3.85 5.28 24.41
C ALA A 303 3.52 5.98 23.08
N ASP A 304 2.47 6.80 23.09
CA ASP A 304 2.19 7.64 21.93
C ASP A 304 3.39 8.59 21.72
N PRO A 305 3.85 8.76 20.46
CA PRO A 305 4.98 9.63 20.18
C PRO A 305 4.64 11.06 20.62
N ARG A 306 5.62 11.74 21.25
CA ARG A 306 5.47 13.15 21.60
C ARG A 306 5.35 13.97 20.31
N PRO A 307 4.27 14.75 20.11
CA PRO A 307 4.15 15.62 18.94
C PRO A 307 5.24 16.70 18.97
N TRP A 308 5.76 17.06 17.80
CA TRP A 308 6.69 18.19 17.68
C TRP A 308 6.07 19.52 18.05
N ALA A 309 4.75 19.61 18.05
CA ALA A 309 4.02 20.79 18.51
C ALA A 309 4.12 21.05 20.03
N LEU A 310 4.79 20.17 20.76
CA LEU A 310 5.24 20.40 22.14
C LEU A 310 6.62 21.07 22.19
N ASP A 311 7.15 21.55 21.05
CA ASP A 311 8.35 22.39 21.00
C ASP A 311 8.15 23.61 21.92
N PRO A 312 9.02 23.82 22.93
CA PRO A 312 8.85 24.87 23.93
C PRO A 312 8.60 26.27 23.36
N GLU A 313 9.30 26.63 22.26
CA GLU A 313 9.15 27.94 21.62
C GLU A 313 7.75 28.10 20.99
N LEU A 314 7.22 27.03 20.41
CA LEU A 314 5.87 27.05 19.85
C LEU A 314 4.81 27.17 20.95
N VAL A 315 5.01 26.49 22.09
CA VAL A 315 4.10 26.60 23.23
C VAL A 315 4.03 28.03 23.75
N GLU A 316 5.18 28.69 23.87
CA GLU A 316 5.29 30.09 24.28
C GLU A 316 4.61 31.03 23.27
N ALA A 317 4.90 30.89 21.97
CA ALA A 317 4.32 31.73 20.94
C ALA A 317 2.78 31.58 20.84
N VAL A 318 2.24 30.38 21.08
CA VAL A 318 0.79 30.15 21.15
C VAL A 318 0.19 30.78 22.42
N ALA A 319 0.88 30.72 23.56
CA ALA A 319 0.44 31.38 24.79
C ALA A 319 0.39 32.91 24.63
N GLU A 320 1.42 33.52 24.04
CA GLU A 320 1.45 34.95 23.71
C GLU A 320 0.29 35.35 22.77
N ARG A 321 0.00 34.52 21.75
CA ARG A 321 -1.12 34.74 20.82
C ARG A 321 -2.46 34.77 21.56
N ARG A 322 -2.66 33.88 22.53
CA ARG A 322 -3.88 33.80 23.35
C ARG A 322 -4.00 35.00 24.28
N GLU A 323 -2.93 35.35 24.99
CA GLU A 323 -2.88 36.54 25.86
C GLU A 323 -3.18 37.82 25.07
N ALA A 324 -2.57 37.99 23.89
CA ALA A 324 -2.81 39.14 23.04
C ALA A 324 -4.26 39.20 22.52
N ARG A 325 -4.90 38.05 22.25
CA ARG A 325 -6.32 38.00 21.88
C ARG A 325 -7.22 38.37 23.04
N ASP A 326 -6.92 37.91 24.26
CA ASP A 326 -7.70 38.25 25.44
C ASP A 326 -7.55 39.71 25.83
N ALA A 327 -6.34 40.28 25.72
CA ALA A 327 -6.11 41.71 25.86
C ALA A 327 -6.91 42.52 24.83
N MET A 328 -6.97 42.07 23.56
CA MET A 328 -7.78 42.73 22.52
C MET A 328 -9.30 42.70 22.82
N LYS A 329 -9.79 41.68 23.54
CA LYS A 329 -11.21 41.64 23.97
C LYS A 329 -11.50 42.72 25.02
N GLN A 330 -10.53 43.04 25.87
CA GLN A 330 -10.64 44.04 26.94
C GLN A 330 -10.37 45.46 26.43
N ASP A 331 -9.35 45.63 25.58
CA ASP A 331 -8.96 46.88 24.96
C ASP A 331 -9.09 46.79 23.43
N ARG A 332 -10.03 47.55 22.87
CA ARG A 332 -10.28 47.62 21.41
C ARG A 332 -9.37 48.62 20.69
N SER A 333 -8.27 49.05 21.31
CA SER A 333 -7.30 49.95 20.68
C SER A 333 -6.62 49.31 19.46
N ARG A 334 -6.14 50.17 18.55
CA ARG A 334 -5.35 49.74 17.40
C ARG A 334 -4.04 49.06 17.82
N ALA A 335 -3.47 49.47 18.95
CA ALA A 335 -2.25 48.88 19.50
C ALA A 335 -2.47 47.44 20.00
N ALA A 336 -3.56 47.18 20.74
CA ALA A 336 -3.91 45.83 21.18
C ALA A 336 -4.16 44.88 19.99
N LYS A 337 -4.79 45.41 18.93
CA LYS A 337 -4.99 44.69 17.67
C LYS A 337 -3.67 44.37 16.96
N ASP A 338 -2.77 45.34 16.85
CA ASP A 338 -1.47 45.15 16.19
C ASP A 338 -0.61 44.13 16.94
N ARG A 339 -0.64 44.15 18.29
CA ARG A 339 -0.01 43.13 19.16
C ARG A 339 -0.56 41.73 18.89
N TRP A 340 -1.87 41.56 18.78
CA TRP A 340 -2.47 40.26 18.44
C TRP A 340 -2.08 39.77 17.04
N LEU A 341 -2.08 40.66 16.04
CA LEU A 341 -1.67 40.32 14.68
C LEU A 341 -0.20 39.90 14.62
N GLU A 342 0.67 40.58 15.37
CA GLU A 342 2.09 40.24 15.48
C GLU A 342 2.29 38.87 16.16
N ALA A 343 1.62 38.63 17.29
CA ALA A 343 1.66 37.35 17.99
C ALA A 343 1.12 36.20 17.12
N LYS A 344 0.05 36.44 16.33
CA LYS A 344 -0.48 35.48 15.35
C LYS A 344 0.56 35.14 14.27
N ARG A 345 1.27 36.13 13.73
CA ARG A 345 2.34 35.90 12.74
C ARG A 345 3.53 35.16 13.34
N ARG A 346 3.93 35.51 14.57
CA ARG A 346 5.01 34.84 15.31
C ARG A 346 4.69 33.36 15.52
N ALA A 347 3.50 33.04 16.03
CA ALA A 347 3.06 31.66 16.22
C ALA A 347 3.14 30.84 14.92
N ALA A 348 2.64 31.39 13.80
CA ALA A 348 2.71 30.74 12.50
C ALA A 348 4.15 30.53 12.00
N LYS A 349 5.06 31.48 12.26
CA LYS A 349 6.48 31.36 11.91
C LYS A 349 7.18 30.26 12.74
N VAL A 350 7.02 30.31 14.06
CA VAL A 350 7.62 29.34 14.99
C VAL A 350 7.09 27.93 14.72
N GLU A 351 5.81 27.81 14.32
CA GLU A 351 5.22 26.53 13.93
C GLU A 351 5.97 25.88 12.75
N GLU A 352 6.22 26.62 11.66
CA GLU A 352 6.97 26.07 10.51
C GLU A 352 8.44 25.76 10.87
N GLU A 353 9.05 26.54 11.75
CA GLU A 353 10.40 26.27 12.27
C GLU A 353 10.44 24.98 13.10
N ALA A 354 9.53 24.82 14.07
CA ALA A 354 9.41 23.63 14.92
C ALA A 354 9.13 22.36 14.11
N LYS A 355 8.25 22.44 13.11
CA LYS A 355 7.97 21.37 12.15
C LYS A 355 9.22 20.95 11.39
N THR A 356 9.98 21.93 10.91
CA THR A 356 11.21 21.71 10.16
C THR A 356 12.27 21.07 11.06
N ARG A 357 12.43 21.55 12.30
CA ARG A 357 13.34 20.98 13.30
C ARG A 357 13.00 19.52 13.61
N SER A 358 11.73 19.23 13.89
CA SER A 358 11.33 17.86 14.22
C SER A 358 11.39 16.92 13.02
N PHE A 359 11.03 17.37 11.81
CA PHE A 359 11.21 16.54 10.63
C PHE A 359 12.69 16.23 10.40
N ARG A 360 13.59 17.22 10.61
CA ARG A 360 15.03 17.03 10.55
C ARG A 360 15.51 16.03 11.62
N GLU A 361 15.01 16.11 12.85
CA GLU A 361 15.31 15.15 13.92
C GLU A 361 14.77 13.75 13.61
N PHE A 362 13.54 13.63 13.10
CA PHE A 362 12.95 12.36 12.69
C PHE A 362 13.76 11.71 11.56
N ALA A 363 14.12 12.49 10.54
CA ALA A 363 14.97 12.03 9.46
C ALA A 363 16.34 11.60 10.00
N SER A 364 16.94 12.39 10.89
CA SER A 364 18.28 12.15 11.42
C SER A 364 18.39 11.02 12.44
N THR A 365 17.31 10.71 13.17
CA THR A 365 17.33 9.73 14.26
C THR A 365 16.57 8.44 13.93
N THR A 366 15.53 8.51 13.09
CA THR A 366 14.64 7.39 12.79
C THR A 366 14.83 6.84 11.38
N LEU A 367 15.09 7.69 10.38
CA LEU A 367 15.37 7.24 9.01
C LEU A 367 16.86 6.94 8.77
N ASN A 368 17.78 7.64 9.45
CA ASN A 368 19.23 7.42 9.33
C ASN A 368 19.76 6.21 10.14
N LYS A 369 18.94 5.51 10.92
CA LYS A 369 19.32 4.23 11.56
C LYS A 369 19.08 3.06 10.61
N PRO A 370 19.80 1.92 10.71
CA PRO A 370 19.49 0.71 9.94
C PRO A 370 18.08 0.23 10.30
N THR A 371 17.10 0.68 9.52
CA THR A 371 15.68 0.50 9.79
C THR A 371 15.12 -0.40 8.71
N ASN A 372 14.46 -1.49 9.12
CA ASN A 372 13.83 -2.46 8.23
C ASN A 372 12.99 -1.76 7.14
N ILE A 373 13.17 -2.17 5.88
CA ILE A 373 12.56 -1.53 4.71
C ILE A 373 11.04 -1.50 4.78
N GLY A 374 10.40 -2.52 5.36
CA GLY A 374 8.95 -2.56 5.58
C GLY A 374 8.46 -1.46 6.53
N ARG A 375 9.28 -1.02 7.48
CA ARG A 375 8.97 0.15 8.33
C ARG A 375 9.07 1.44 7.54
N VAL A 376 10.04 1.56 6.62
CA VAL A 376 10.18 2.71 5.72
C VAL A 376 9.02 2.77 4.72
N THR A 377 8.68 1.66 4.06
CA THR A 377 7.53 1.56 3.15
C THR A 377 6.21 1.89 3.87
N LYS A 378 6.06 1.48 5.13
CA LYS A 378 4.89 1.84 5.94
C LYS A 378 4.86 3.33 6.32
N VAL A 379 6.01 3.96 6.55
CA VAL A 379 6.11 5.41 6.75
C VAL A 379 5.79 6.16 5.46
N LEU A 380 6.30 5.70 4.31
CA LEU A 380 6.01 6.28 2.99
C LEU A 380 4.52 6.15 2.64
N ARG A 381 3.91 4.97 2.81
CA ARG A 381 2.46 4.79 2.63
C ARG A 381 1.62 5.70 3.54
N LYS A 382 2.09 5.97 4.76
CA LYS A 382 1.44 6.95 5.66
C LYS A 382 1.60 8.38 5.16
N MET A 383 2.76 8.74 4.59
CA MET A 383 3.01 10.06 3.99
C MET A 383 2.24 10.26 2.67
N GLU A 384 2.04 9.19 1.90
CA GLU A 384 1.24 9.17 0.66
C GLU A 384 -0.27 9.29 0.92
N GLY A 385 -0.70 9.21 2.18
CA GLY A 385 -2.11 9.34 2.56
C GLY A 385 -2.95 8.12 2.21
N SER A 386 -2.35 6.93 2.17
CA SER A 386 -3.10 5.68 1.97
C SER A 386 -4.25 5.53 2.98
N VAL A 387 -5.40 5.06 2.50
CA VAL A 387 -6.66 4.97 3.26
C VAL A 387 -6.42 4.20 4.56
N GLN A 388 -6.64 4.89 5.68
CA GLN A 388 -6.55 4.27 7.00
C GLN A 388 -7.86 3.54 7.29
N ALA A 389 -7.78 2.24 7.55
CA ALA A 389 -8.94 1.49 8.05
C ALA A 389 -9.49 2.15 9.33
N CYS A 390 -10.82 2.17 9.49
CA CYS A 390 -11.50 2.69 10.68
C CYS A 390 -11.98 1.51 11.55
N PRO A 391 -11.15 0.98 12.47
CA PRO A 391 -11.49 -0.21 13.26
C PRO A 391 -12.79 -0.06 14.07
N GLY A 392 -13.11 1.17 14.49
CA GLY A 392 -14.32 1.47 15.25
C GLY A 392 -15.60 1.35 14.44
N HIS A 393 -15.56 1.38 13.11
CA HIS A 393 -16.75 1.28 12.27
C HIS A 393 -17.42 -0.09 12.50
N ALA A 394 -18.69 -0.08 12.92
CA ALA A 394 -19.53 -1.26 13.02
C ALA A 394 -19.71 -1.91 11.64
N LEU A 395 -19.76 -3.25 11.60
CA LEU A 395 -19.87 -4.01 10.36
C LEU A 395 -21.20 -4.74 10.30
N GLN A 396 -21.82 -4.81 9.13
CA GLN A 396 -22.98 -5.69 8.94
C GLN A 396 -22.48 -7.14 8.90
N GLY A 397 -22.78 -7.90 9.95
CA GLY A 397 -22.45 -9.32 10.06
C GLY A 397 -23.65 -10.23 9.77
N ASP A 398 -23.40 -11.54 9.74
CA ASP A 398 -24.42 -12.56 9.47
C ASP A 398 -25.59 -12.58 10.49
N ARG A 399 -25.40 -12.02 11.69
CA ARG A 399 -26.41 -11.95 12.76
C ARG A 399 -26.85 -10.52 13.09
N GLY A 400 -26.62 -9.58 12.19
CA GLY A 400 -26.88 -8.16 12.41
C GLY A 400 -25.60 -7.34 12.57
N LEU A 401 -25.74 -6.16 13.16
CA LEU A 401 -24.65 -5.19 13.28
C LEU A 401 -23.62 -5.66 14.32
N ALA A 402 -22.38 -5.90 13.89
CA ALA A 402 -21.24 -6.24 14.74
C ALA A 402 -20.48 -4.97 15.13
N VAL A 403 -20.58 -4.58 16.40
CA VAL A 403 -20.04 -3.31 16.91
C VAL A 403 -18.68 -3.53 17.56
N GLU A 404 -18.60 -4.52 18.45
CA GLU A 404 -17.40 -4.84 19.22
C GLU A 404 -16.38 -5.64 18.41
N ASP A 405 -15.09 -5.54 18.76
CA ASP A 405 -13.99 -6.22 18.06
C ASP A 405 -14.16 -7.76 18.04
N LEU A 406 -14.68 -8.33 19.13
CA LEU A 406 -14.93 -9.78 19.23
C LEU A 406 -16.06 -10.22 18.29
N GLU A 407 -17.13 -9.42 18.17
CA GLU A 407 -18.24 -9.70 17.27
C GLU A 407 -17.81 -9.65 15.81
N LYS A 408 -17.02 -8.63 15.45
CA LYS A 408 -16.42 -8.48 14.12
C LYS A 408 -15.52 -9.67 13.77
N ALA A 409 -14.63 -10.06 14.70
CA ALA A 409 -13.75 -11.21 14.53
C ALA A 409 -14.54 -12.52 14.41
N THR A 410 -15.57 -12.71 15.23
CA THR A 410 -16.44 -13.89 15.18
C THR A 410 -17.22 -13.95 13.87
N SER A 411 -17.75 -12.81 13.40
CA SER A 411 -18.42 -12.73 12.10
C SER A 411 -17.44 -13.06 10.98
N PHE A 412 -16.23 -12.51 11.00
CA PHE A 412 -15.19 -12.84 10.03
C PHE A 412 -14.84 -14.32 10.05
N VAL A 413 -14.57 -14.92 11.21
CA VAL A 413 -14.25 -16.34 11.35
C VAL A 413 -15.39 -17.22 10.84
N ARG A 414 -16.65 -16.85 11.11
CA ARG A 414 -17.81 -17.59 10.57
C ARG A 414 -17.87 -17.49 9.06
N THR A 415 -17.80 -16.29 8.50
CA THR A 415 -17.78 -16.08 7.05
C THR A 415 -16.63 -16.85 6.41
N TYR A 416 -15.42 -16.73 6.96
CA TYR A 416 -14.21 -17.45 6.52
C TYR A 416 -14.40 -18.97 6.63
N SER A 417 -14.87 -19.49 7.76
CA SER A 417 -15.14 -20.93 7.95
C SER A 417 -16.22 -21.47 7.03
N ARG A 418 -17.15 -20.62 6.56
CA ARG A 418 -18.17 -20.97 5.57
C ARG A 418 -17.57 -21.05 4.17
N VAL A 419 -16.65 -20.15 3.82
CA VAL A 419 -16.03 -20.09 2.48
C VAL A 419 -14.76 -20.93 2.34
N SER A 420 -14.09 -21.33 3.44
CA SER A 420 -12.77 -21.97 3.44
C SER A 420 -12.77 -23.46 3.86
N ARG A 421 -13.88 -24.19 3.73
CA ARG A 421 -13.87 -25.64 3.98
C ARG A 421 -13.18 -26.40 2.83
N GLN A 422 -11.95 -26.88 3.05
CA GLN A 422 -11.37 -27.99 2.29
C GLN A 422 -11.72 -29.34 2.95
N PRO A 423 -12.02 -30.41 2.17
CA PRO A 423 -12.15 -31.76 2.71
C PRO A 423 -10.79 -32.32 3.15
N LYS A 424 -10.69 -32.93 4.34
CA LYS A 424 -9.44 -33.53 4.85
C LYS A 424 -9.01 -34.72 3.97
N PRO A 425 -7.76 -34.78 3.45
CA PRO A 425 -7.22 -36.00 2.87
C PRO A 425 -6.80 -36.99 3.97
N ARG A 426 -7.01 -38.28 3.71
CA ARG A 426 -6.52 -39.40 4.55
C ARG A 426 -5.17 -39.89 4.02
N GLY A 427 -4.14 -39.92 4.86
CA GLY A 427 -2.86 -40.62 4.59
C GLY A 427 -1.61 -39.87 5.06
N LYS A 428 -0.58 -40.60 5.52
CA LYS A 428 0.74 -40.05 5.91
C LYS A 428 1.68 -39.93 4.68
N PRO A 429 2.62 -38.97 4.66
CA PRO A 429 3.59 -38.83 3.57
C PRO A 429 4.65 -39.95 3.61
N VAL A 430 5.17 -40.34 2.44
CA VAL A 430 6.24 -41.34 2.28
C VAL A 430 7.47 -40.67 1.65
N ASP A 431 8.65 -40.96 2.20
CA ASP A 431 9.95 -40.46 1.73
C ASP A 431 10.40 -41.12 0.41
N GLY A 432 11.00 -40.33 -0.48
CA GLY A 432 11.63 -40.85 -1.72
C GLY A 432 11.58 -39.98 -2.98
N VAL A 433 11.10 -38.72 -2.93
CA VAL A 433 10.98 -37.84 -4.12
C VAL A 433 12.03 -36.72 -4.11
N THR A 434 13.29 -37.05 -3.83
CA THR A 434 14.37 -36.05 -3.67
C THR A 434 15.42 -36.19 -4.77
N ALA A 435 15.04 -36.01 -6.05
CA ALA A 435 15.97 -36.09 -7.19
C ALA A 435 15.97 -34.85 -8.13
N GLU A 436 15.42 -33.71 -7.71
CA GLU A 436 15.50 -32.44 -8.47
C GLU A 436 15.87 -31.27 -7.56
N LYS A 437 17.07 -31.29 -6.96
CA LYS A 437 17.53 -30.21 -6.08
C LYS A 437 18.90 -29.68 -6.48
N PHE A 438 18.91 -28.70 -7.38
CA PHE A 438 19.87 -27.60 -7.27
C PHE A 438 19.08 -26.38 -6.80
N VAL A 439 19.31 -25.94 -5.56
CA VAL A 439 18.71 -24.72 -5.00
C VAL A 439 19.74 -23.60 -5.19
N LEU A 440 19.44 -22.65 -6.08
CA LEU A 440 20.22 -21.41 -6.19
C LEU A 440 19.68 -20.44 -5.12
N MET A 441 20.49 -20.16 -4.09
CA MET A 441 20.20 -19.12 -3.11
C MET A 441 21.04 -17.88 -3.44
N ALA A 442 20.39 -16.74 -3.63
CA ALA A 442 21.03 -15.46 -3.93
C ALA A 442 20.72 -14.44 -2.83
N TYR A 443 21.74 -13.71 -2.36
CA TYR A 443 21.66 -12.77 -1.24
C TYR A 443 22.12 -11.36 -1.64
N ASP A 444 21.51 -10.29 -1.10
CA ASP A 444 21.80 -8.86 -1.40
C ASP A 444 22.94 -8.29 -0.54
N PHE A 445 24.12 -8.12 -1.14
CA PHE A 445 25.29 -7.52 -0.48
C PHE A 445 25.64 -6.10 -0.95
N SER A 446 24.76 -5.40 -1.70
CA SER A 446 24.95 -4.02 -2.24
C SER A 446 25.29 -2.91 -1.24
N ARG A 447 25.38 -3.24 0.04
CA ARG A 447 25.71 -2.33 1.15
C ARG A 447 27.13 -2.52 1.68
N ALA A 448 27.95 -3.35 1.03
CA ALA A 448 29.20 -3.84 1.60
C ALA A 448 30.52 -3.26 1.03
N TYR A 449 30.60 -2.61 -0.15
CA TYR A 449 31.91 -2.11 -0.65
C TYR A 449 31.98 -0.74 -1.35
N ASP A 450 33.23 -0.23 -1.33
CA ASP A 450 33.72 1.14 -1.44
C ASP A 450 34.03 1.64 -2.88
N VAL A 451 34.37 2.93 -2.97
CA VAL A 451 34.92 3.70 -4.11
C VAL A 451 33.90 4.56 -4.87
N ILE A 452 33.53 5.67 -4.25
CA ILE A 452 33.05 6.87 -4.95
C ILE A 452 34.24 7.86 -4.99
N ASP A 453 34.51 8.54 -6.12
CA ASP A 453 35.45 9.66 -6.12
C ASP A 453 34.85 10.84 -5.34
N HIS A 454 35.19 10.84 -4.06
CA HIS A 454 34.69 11.71 -3.03
C HIS A 454 34.99 13.19 -3.32
N ARG A 455 36.17 13.52 -3.88
CA ARG A 455 36.50 14.92 -4.19
C ARG A 455 35.63 15.49 -5.30
N MET A 456 35.40 14.72 -6.36
CA MET A 456 34.64 15.19 -7.51
C MET A 456 33.14 15.27 -7.23
N LEU A 457 32.61 14.35 -6.40
CA LEU A 457 31.22 14.39 -5.95
C LEU A 457 30.96 15.60 -5.03
N GLN A 458 31.86 15.90 -4.10
CA GLN A 458 31.72 17.07 -3.22
C GLN A 458 31.72 18.38 -4.02
N LEU A 459 32.61 18.51 -5.00
CA LEU A 459 32.70 19.68 -5.88
C LEU A 459 31.45 19.85 -6.76
N LYS A 460 30.88 18.76 -7.29
CA LYS A 460 29.62 18.79 -8.05
C LYS A 460 28.42 19.18 -7.18
N LEU A 461 28.33 18.64 -5.97
CA LEU A 461 27.24 18.95 -5.03
C LEU A 461 27.28 20.42 -4.56
N LEU A 462 28.47 20.99 -4.39
CA LEU A 462 28.64 22.42 -4.09
C LEU A 462 28.32 23.32 -5.29
N ARG A 463 28.69 22.92 -6.52
CA ARG A 463 28.35 23.66 -7.76
C ARG A 463 26.85 23.67 -8.07
N LEU A 464 26.10 22.69 -7.61
CA LEU A 464 24.64 22.59 -7.79
C LEU A 464 23.85 23.49 -6.82
N GLY A 465 24.52 24.31 -5.99
CA GLY A 465 23.86 25.26 -5.09
C GLY A 465 23.18 24.61 -3.88
N LEU A 466 23.51 23.36 -3.57
CA LEU A 466 22.94 22.66 -2.42
C LEU A 466 23.49 23.22 -1.09
N PRO A 467 22.65 23.34 -0.04
CA PRO A 467 23.09 23.81 1.28
C PRO A 467 24.20 22.93 1.86
N ALA A 468 25.24 23.53 2.44
CA ALA A 468 26.43 22.84 2.94
C ALA A 468 26.15 21.75 4.01
N CYS A 469 24.99 21.80 4.67
CA CYS A 469 24.53 20.75 5.59
C CYS A 469 24.01 19.51 4.85
N MET A 470 23.40 19.69 3.68
CA MET A 470 22.88 18.62 2.83
C MET A 470 24.03 17.93 2.08
N THR A 471 25.02 18.70 1.62
CA THR A 471 26.28 18.15 1.09
C THR A 471 27.01 17.31 2.14
N ARG A 472 27.06 17.76 3.40
CA ARG A 472 27.61 17.00 4.53
C ARG A 472 26.79 15.77 4.93
N TRP A 473 25.46 15.81 4.78
CA TRP A 473 24.59 14.66 5.05
C TRP A 473 24.69 13.58 3.97
N ILE A 474 24.77 13.98 2.69
CA ILE A 474 25.05 13.07 1.56
C ILE A 474 26.44 12.46 1.75
N TRP A 475 27.43 13.26 2.16
CA TRP A 475 28.77 12.80 2.52
C TRP A 475 28.78 11.76 3.64
N ALA A 476 28.02 11.99 4.72
CA ALA A 476 27.93 11.08 5.87
C ALA A 476 27.13 9.79 5.59
N SER A 477 26.42 9.71 4.46
CA SER A 477 25.64 8.55 4.04
C SER A 477 26.43 7.58 3.14
N CYS A 478 27.60 8.00 2.65
CA CYS A 478 28.58 7.10 2.05
C CYS A 478 29.35 6.42 3.20
N ARG A 479 28.94 5.21 3.60
CA ARG A 479 29.63 4.43 4.63
C ARG A 479 30.82 3.69 4.00
N GLU A 480 32.03 3.93 4.49
CA GLU A 480 33.08 2.91 4.46
C GLU A 480 32.90 2.03 5.71
N TRP A 481 32.96 0.71 5.57
CA TRP A 481 33.16 -0.17 6.72
C TRP A 481 34.64 -0.09 7.13
N PRO A 482 35.01 -0.21 8.42
CA PRO A 482 36.41 -0.36 8.78
C PRO A 482 37.00 -1.57 8.03
N PRO A 483 38.24 -1.48 7.49
CA PRO A 483 38.82 -2.55 6.69
C PRO A 483 38.74 -3.91 7.41
N GLY A 484 38.12 -4.89 6.77
CA GLY A 484 37.99 -6.26 7.28
C GLY A 484 36.71 -6.59 8.05
N VAL A 485 35.91 -5.61 8.52
CA VAL A 485 34.66 -5.91 9.26
C VAL A 485 33.59 -6.52 8.36
N ALA A 486 33.47 -6.03 7.12
CA ALA A 486 32.56 -6.61 6.13
C ALA A 486 32.97 -8.04 5.75
N ASN A 487 34.28 -8.34 5.68
CA ASN A 487 34.79 -9.68 5.43
C ASN A 487 34.52 -10.63 6.61
N VAL A 488 34.62 -10.17 7.86
CA VAL A 488 34.36 -11.01 9.05
C VAL A 488 32.89 -11.38 9.15
N GLU A 489 31.97 -10.44 8.90
CA GLU A 489 30.53 -10.79 8.85
C GLU A 489 30.19 -11.65 7.64
N PHE A 490 30.86 -11.45 6.50
CA PHE A 490 30.71 -12.30 5.33
C PHE A 490 31.12 -13.75 5.62
N GLU A 491 32.28 -13.98 6.25
CA GLU A 491 32.73 -15.32 6.62
C GLU A 491 31.86 -15.98 7.69
N SER A 492 31.42 -15.23 8.71
CA SER A 492 30.52 -15.77 9.75
C SER A 492 29.17 -16.21 9.18
N LEU A 493 28.67 -15.51 8.16
CA LEU A 493 27.41 -15.86 7.49
C LEU A 493 27.58 -17.10 6.60
N LEU A 494 28.75 -17.25 5.96
CA LEU A 494 29.07 -18.43 5.17
C LEU A 494 29.19 -19.68 6.04
N GLU A 495 29.77 -19.56 7.24
CA GLU A 495 29.85 -20.65 8.22
C GLU A 495 28.46 -21.11 8.71
N GLU A 496 27.47 -20.21 8.80
CA GLU A 496 26.10 -20.55 9.19
C GLU A 496 25.32 -21.24 8.06
N LEU A 497 25.64 -20.89 6.80
CA LEU A 497 24.81 -21.25 5.64
C LEU A 497 25.37 -22.39 4.79
N MET A 498 26.68 -22.59 4.75
CA MET A 498 27.31 -23.60 3.90
C MET A 498 27.52 -24.90 4.68
N ALA A 499 26.99 -26.00 4.12
CA ALA A 499 27.27 -27.35 4.61
C ALA A 499 28.57 -27.91 4.02
N GLU A 500 29.07 -29.00 4.61
CA GLU A 500 30.26 -29.70 4.13
C GLU A 500 30.01 -30.29 2.72
N GLY A 501 30.69 -29.74 1.71
CA GLY A 501 30.48 -30.08 0.29
C GLY A 501 29.83 -28.98 -0.56
N ASP A 502 29.42 -27.86 0.04
CA ASP A 502 28.88 -26.71 -0.67
C ASP A 502 29.99 -25.86 -1.32
N ALA A 503 29.66 -25.21 -2.43
CA ALA A 503 30.55 -24.25 -3.09
C ALA A 503 30.01 -22.83 -3.04
N LEU A 504 30.89 -21.86 -2.80
CA LEU A 504 30.62 -20.43 -2.86
C LEU A 504 31.08 -19.85 -4.18
N LEU A 505 30.23 -19.03 -4.78
CA LEU A 505 30.52 -18.18 -5.91
C LEU A 505 30.18 -16.73 -5.56
N ALA A 506 31.18 -15.91 -5.26
CA ALA A 506 31.01 -14.48 -5.03
C ALA A 506 31.29 -13.70 -6.33
N THR A 507 30.50 -12.67 -6.63
CA THR A 507 30.65 -11.84 -7.84
C THR A 507 30.78 -10.35 -7.50
N ASP A 508 31.58 -9.65 -8.31
CA ASP A 508 31.80 -8.20 -8.22
C ASP A 508 31.92 -7.59 -9.63
N GLY A 509 30.99 -6.70 -9.98
CA GLY A 509 30.90 -6.02 -11.26
C GLY A 509 31.05 -4.51 -11.12
N SER A 510 32.17 -3.97 -11.60
CA SER A 510 32.46 -2.53 -11.55
C SER A 510 32.39 -1.86 -12.92
N VAL A 511 31.95 -0.60 -12.96
CA VAL A 511 31.88 0.20 -14.20
C VAL A 511 32.57 1.54 -14.00
N ILE A 512 33.79 1.67 -14.52
CA ILE A 512 34.60 2.88 -14.46
C ILE A 512 34.33 3.69 -15.73
N ARG A 513 33.96 4.97 -15.60
CA ARG A 513 33.51 5.81 -16.74
C ARG A 513 34.56 6.76 -17.30
N GLU A 514 35.67 6.99 -16.59
CA GLU A 514 36.74 7.91 -16.99
C GLU A 514 38.11 7.27 -16.77
N PRO A 515 39.15 7.56 -17.57
CA PRO A 515 39.18 8.45 -18.74
C PRO A 515 38.69 7.78 -20.05
N LEU A 516 38.55 6.46 -20.06
CA LEU A 516 37.87 5.67 -21.09
C LEU A 516 36.94 4.69 -20.37
N PRO A 517 35.70 4.49 -20.84
CA PRO A 517 34.78 3.60 -20.17
C PRO A 517 35.31 2.16 -20.14
N ARG A 518 35.41 1.59 -18.94
CA ARG A 518 35.82 0.21 -18.70
C ARG A 518 34.88 -0.44 -17.69
N SER A 519 34.21 -1.52 -18.08
CA SER A 519 33.53 -2.40 -17.13
C SER A 519 34.43 -3.58 -16.79
N GLY A 520 34.67 -3.78 -15.49
CA GLY A 520 35.32 -4.95 -14.93
C GLY A 520 34.27 -5.87 -14.32
N TRP A 521 34.53 -7.16 -14.38
CA TRP A 521 33.81 -8.15 -13.60
C TRP A 521 34.83 -9.11 -12.97
N GLY A 522 34.52 -9.58 -11.79
CA GLY A 522 35.30 -10.55 -11.03
C GLY A 522 34.36 -11.56 -10.41
N CYS A 523 34.83 -12.80 -10.32
CA CYS A 523 34.21 -13.80 -9.48
C CYS A 523 35.26 -14.52 -8.64
N PHE A 524 34.88 -14.81 -7.41
CA PHE A 524 35.66 -15.59 -6.46
C PHE A 524 34.90 -16.87 -6.16
N ILE A 525 35.61 -17.99 -6.25
CA ILE A 525 35.07 -19.33 -6.12
C ILE A 525 35.78 -20.00 -4.96
N ARG A 526 35.00 -20.59 -4.05
CA ARG A 526 35.52 -21.39 -2.94
C ARG A 526 34.71 -22.67 -2.78
N SER A 527 35.37 -23.81 -2.83
CA SER A 527 34.85 -25.14 -2.49
C SER A 527 35.86 -25.84 -1.58
N ALA A 528 35.54 -27.04 -1.09
CA ALA A 528 36.44 -27.82 -0.25
C ALA A 528 37.82 -28.07 -0.88
N GLU A 529 37.89 -28.16 -2.23
CA GLU A 529 39.10 -28.51 -2.97
C GLU A 529 39.68 -27.39 -3.86
N LEU A 530 38.90 -26.33 -4.10
CA LEU A 530 39.25 -25.28 -5.05
C LEU A 530 38.95 -23.89 -4.49
N THR A 531 39.97 -23.03 -4.41
CA THR A 531 39.81 -21.59 -4.20
C THR A 531 40.44 -20.84 -5.37
N GLN A 532 39.63 -20.12 -6.16
CA GLN A 532 40.08 -19.44 -7.37
C GLN A 532 39.36 -18.11 -7.56
N SER A 533 40.07 -17.07 -8.00
CA SER A 533 39.44 -15.83 -8.48
C SER A 533 39.67 -15.66 -9.97
N VAL A 534 38.64 -15.27 -10.71
CA VAL A 534 38.70 -14.99 -12.14
C VAL A 534 38.13 -13.60 -12.38
N SER A 535 38.81 -12.76 -13.15
CA SER A 535 38.32 -11.44 -13.50
C SER A 535 38.50 -11.15 -14.98
N GLY A 536 37.63 -10.30 -15.53
CA GLY A 536 37.65 -9.86 -16.91
C GLY A 536 37.33 -8.37 -16.99
N ALA A 537 37.95 -7.67 -17.94
CA ALA A 537 37.69 -6.25 -18.17
C ALA A 537 37.43 -5.97 -19.65
N THR A 538 36.37 -5.21 -19.94
CA THR A 538 36.00 -4.76 -21.28
C THR A 538 36.19 -3.24 -21.40
N ARG A 539 36.72 -2.76 -22.54
CA ARG A 539 36.89 -1.31 -22.82
C ARG A 539 35.57 -0.59 -23.18
N LEU A 540 34.45 -1.07 -22.65
CA LEU A 540 33.09 -0.57 -22.91
C LEU A 540 32.31 -0.45 -21.59
N VAL A 541 31.17 0.24 -21.58
CA VAL A 541 30.24 0.30 -20.42
C VAL A 541 29.24 -0.85 -20.52
N LEU A 542 29.46 -1.96 -19.81
CA LEU A 542 28.40 -2.95 -19.59
C LEU A 542 27.41 -2.44 -18.53
N SER A 543 26.15 -2.88 -18.61
CA SER A 543 25.23 -2.68 -17.49
C SER A 543 25.72 -3.52 -16.29
N SER A 544 25.57 -3.01 -15.06
CA SER A 544 25.94 -3.74 -13.84
C SER A 544 25.35 -5.16 -13.83
N MET A 545 24.08 -5.31 -14.23
CA MET A 545 23.44 -6.62 -14.39
C MET A 545 24.17 -7.55 -15.40
N ARG A 546 24.70 -7.02 -16.50
CA ARG A 546 25.42 -7.81 -17.51
C ARG A 546 26.82 -8.20 -17.04
N ALA A 547 27.54 -7.29 -16.37
CA ALA A 547 28.84 -7.58 -15.76
C ALA A 547 28.72 -8.71 -14.72
N GLU A 548 27.68 -8.64 -13.88
CA GLU A 548 27.35 -9.65 -12.87
C GLU A 548 26.94 -10.99 -13.50
N THR A 549 26.15 -10.96 -14.57
CA THR A 549 25.77 -12.18 -15.29
C THR A 549 26.98 -12.87 -15.91
N GLU A 550 27.96 -12.12 -16.45
CA GLU A 550 29.20 -12.68 -16.96
C GLU A 550 30.07 -13.28 -15.83
N ALA A 551 30.20 -12.59 -14.68
CA ALA A 551 30.91 -13.10 -13.50
C ALA A 551 30.32 -14.42 -13.00
N VAL A 552 28.98 -14.50 -12.84
CA VAL A 552 28.29 -15.73 -12.43
C VAL A 552 28.50 -16.83 -13.45
N THR A 553 28.38 -16.54 -14.75
CA THR A 553 28.50 -17.54 -15.81
C THR A 553 29.91 -18.13 -15.89
N VAL A 554 30.93 -17.29 -15.78
CA VAL A 554 32.33 -17.76 -15.79
C VAL A 554 32.65 -18.51 -14.51
N GLY A 555 32.13 -18.05 -13.37
CA GLY A 555 32.30 -18.72 -12.08
C GLY A 555 31.69 -20.13 -12.03
N LEU A 556 30.47 -20.28 -12.54
CA LEU A 556 29.81 -21.58 -12.63
C LEU A 556 30.53 -22.54 -13.59
N ASN A 557 31.08 -22.04 -14.71
CA ASN A 557 31.86 -22.87 -15.63
C ASN A 557 33.19 -23.35 -15.03
N ALA A 558 33.80 -22.55 -14.16
CA ALA A 558 35.02 -22.94 -13.43
C ALA A 558 34.74 -23.93 -12.28
N LEU A 559 33.52 -23.91 -11.72
CA LEU A 559 33.03 -24.82 -10.67
C LEU A 559 32.68 -26.23 -11.15
N ASN A 560 32.88 -26.58 -12.42
CA ASN A 560 32.44 -27.82 -13.07
C ASN A 560 33.08 -29.10 -12.47
N GLN A 561 32.72 -29.41 -11.22
CA GLN A 561 33.13 -30.56 -10.43
C GLN A 561 31.90 -31.47 -10.18
N PRO A 562 32.06 -32.80 -10.27
CA PRO A 562 30.95 -33.74 -10.22
C PRO A 562 30.31 -33.92 -8.82
N ASP A 563 30.97 -33.48 -7.74
CA ASP A 563 30.57 -33.79 -6.34
C ASP A 563 29.89 -32.63 -5.58
N CYS A 564 29.70 -31.46 -6.22
CA CYS A 564 29.05 -30.31 -5.58
C CYS A 564 27.51 -30.44 -5.60
N GLN A 565 26.88 -30.57 -4.43
CA GLN A 565 25.42 -30.68 -4.32
C GLN A 565 24.72 -29.31 -4.32
N HIS A 566 25.32 -28.27 -3.72
CA HIS A 566 24.75 -26.94 -3.62
C HIS A 566 25.77 -25.83 -3.87
N ILE A 567 25.35 -24.81 -4.62
CA ILE A 567 26.17 -23.63 -4.92
C ILE A 567 25.48 -22.39 -4.33
N VAL A 568 26.19 -21.70 -3.44
CA VAL A 568 25.77 -20.42 -2.86
C VAL A 568 26.34 -19.29 -3.71
N VAL A 569 25.48 -18.43 -4.26
CA VAL A 569 25.91 -17.27 -5.06
C VAL A 569 25.77 -15.98 -4.25
N ALA A 570 26.90 -15.36 -3.95
CA ALA A 570 26.95 -14.07 -3.27
C ALA A 570 27.16 -12.95 -4.30
N THR A 571 26.18 -12.05 -4.43
CA THR A 571 26.23 -10.93 -5.40
C THR A 571 25.72 -9.66 -4.75
N ASP A 572 26.26 -8.54 -5.14
CA ASP A 572 25.78 -7.22 -4.72
C ASP A 572 24.75 -6.64 -5.72
N SER A 573 24.40 -7.42 -6.75
CA SER A 573 23.54 -6.96 -7.84
C SER A 573 22.06 -6.96 -7.47
N GLN A 574 21.56 -5.82 -6.98
CA GLN A 574 20.12 -5.66 -6.70
C GLN A 574 19.22 -5.87 -7.93
N SER A 575 19.77 -5.66 -9.13
CA SER A 575 19.03 -5.88 -10.38
C SER A 575 18.89 -7.38 -10.71
N LEU A 576 19.92 -8.17 -10.39
CA LEU A 576 19.86 -9.63 -10.51
C LEU A 576 18.88 -10.21 -9.48
N LEU A 577 18.99 -9.77 -8.23
CA LEU A 577 18.18 -10.27 -7.11
C LEU A 577 16.69 -9.97 -7.29
N ARG A 578 16.33 -8.75 -7.70
CA ARG A 578 14.93 -8.41 -8.00
C ARG A 578 14.33 -9.23 -9.15
N LYS A 579 15.15 -9.67 -10.12
CA LYS A 579 14.70 -10.53 -11.22
C LYS A 579 14.55 -12.00 -10.79
N LEU A 580 15.38 -12.46 -9.86
CA LEU A 580 15.25 -13.79 -9.24
C LEU A 580 14.02 -13.87 -8.34
N GLU A 581 13.72 -12.82 -7.57
CA GLU A 581 12.55 -12.75 -6.68
C GLU A 581 11.22 -12.53 -7.42
N GLY A 582 11.22 -11.77 -8.53
CA GLY A 582 10.02 -11.33 -9.23
C GLY A 582 9.48 -12.27 -10.32
N GLY A 583 10.22 -13.32 -10.66
CA GLY A 583 9.95 -14.11 -11.88
C GLY A 583 10.19 -13.29 -13.16
N VAL A 584 10.42 -13.99 -14.28
CA VAL A 584 11.00 -13.42 -15.51
C VAL A 584 9.97 -12.67 -16.40
N SER A 585 8.71 -12.47 -15.97
CA SER A 585 7.71 -11.78 -16.81
C SER A 585 7.47 -10.31 -16.39
N PRO A 586 7.61 -9.34 -17.29
CA PRO A 586 7.18 -7.97 -17.02
C PRO A 586 5.66 -7.93 -16.83
N PRO A 587 5.15 -7.33 -15.74
CA PRO A 587 3.71 -7.23 -15.45
C PRO A 587 2.92 -6.50 -16.55
N GLU A 588 3.60 -5.68 -17.37
CA GLU A 588 3.02 -4.89 -18.44
C GLU A 588 2.45 -5.75 -19.59
N CYS A 589 3.13 -6.84 -19.97
CA CYS A 589 2.70 -7.67 -21.09
C CYS A 589 1.45 -8.49 -20.74
N ALA A 590 1.40 -9.00 -19.52
CA ALA A 590 0.25 -9.72 -18.98
C ALA A 590 -0.99 -8.81 -18.82
N PHE A 591 -0.77 -7.54 -18.48
CA PHE A 591 -1.83 -6.53 -18.41
C PHE A 591 -2.51 -6.31 -19.78
N PHE A 592 -1.74 -6.20 -20.88
CA PHE A 592 -2.31 -6.03 -22.21
C PHE A 592 -3.13 -7.24 -22.68
N TRP A 593 -2.73 -8.45 -22.29
CA TRP A 593 -3.53 -9.65 -22.54
C TRP A 593 -4.87 -9.60 -21.77
N LEU A 594 -4.86 -9.24 -20.48
CA LEU A 594 -6.09 -9.07 -19.68
C LEU A 594 -7.02 -8.01 -20.26
N LEU A 595 -6.46 -6.91 -20.76
CA LEU A 595 -7.23 -5.85 -21.40
C LEU A 595 -7.91 -6.37 -22.68
N SER A 596 -7.20 -7.15 -23.50
CA SER A 596 -7.79 -7.78 -24.69
C SER A 596 -8.96 -8.70 -24.34
N LEU A 597 -8.86 -9.47 -23.25
CA LEU A 597 -9.93 -10.34 -22.78
C LEU A 597 -11.12 -9.55 -22.22
N LEU A 598 -10.87 -8.42 -21.54
CA LEU A 598 -11.92 -7.51 -21.07
C LEU A 598 -12.72 -6.93 -22.23
N PHE A 599 -12.06 -6.44 -23.30
CA PHE A 599 -12.77 -5.97 -24.48
C PHE A 599 -13.52 -7.10 -25.20
N SER A 600 -12.96 -8.30 -25.20
CA SER A 600 -13.61 -9.49 -25.77
C SER A 600 -14.88 -9.87 -25.00
N SER A 601 -14.85 -9.81 -23.67
CA SER A 601 -16.02 -10.10 -22.83
C SER A 601 -17.10 -9.01 -22.95
N LEU A 602 -16.70 -7.74 -23.10
CA LEU A 602 -17.63 -6.65 -23.41
C LEU A 602 -18.32 -6.83 -24.77
N LEU A 603 -17.59 -7.26 -25.80
CA LEU A 603 -18.16 -7.54 -27.12
C LEU A 603 -19.11 -8.74 -27.08
N TRP A 604 -18.70 -9.84 -26.44
CA TRP A 604 -19.57 -11.00 -26.23
C TRP A 604 -20.83 -10.63 -25.44
N PHE A 605 -20.69 -9.77 -24.42
CA PHE A 605 -21.84 -9.23 -23.69
C PHE A 605 -22.70 -8.34 -24.59
N ALA A 606 -22.15 -7.43 -25.39
CA ALA A 606 -22.96 -6.54 -26.22
C ALA A 606 -23.80 -7.26 -27.29
N VAL A 607 -23.29 -8.35 -27.88
CA VAL A 607 -23.96 -9.04 -29.01
C VAL A 607 -24.85 -10.19 -28.51
N VAL A 608 -26.02 -9.82 -27.96
CA VAL A 608 -27.00 -10.74 -27.36
C VAL A 608 -27.37 -11.95 -28.23
N PRO A 609 -27.65 -11.81 -29.56
CA PRO A 609 -28.13 -12.94 -30.37
C PRO A 609 -27.12 -14.06 -30.58
N LEU A 610 -25.82 -13.76 -30.46
CA LEU A 610 -24.72 -14.70 -30.75
C LEU A 610 -24.01 -15.20 -29.48
N ARG A 611 -24.53 -14.87 -28.28
CA ARG A 611 -23.93 -15.29 -27.00
C ARG A 611 -23.90 -16.81 -26.82
N THR A 612 -24.85 -17.52 -27.42
CA THR A 612 -24.96 -18.98 -27.37
C THR A 612 -23.91 -19.69 -28.22
N GLU A 613 -23.33 -19.00 -29.20
CA GLU A 613 -22.32 -19.54 -30.10
C GLU A 613 -20.91 -19.34 -29.51
N LEU A 614 -20.36 -20.36 -28.85
CA LEU A 614 -19.01 -20.31 -28.26
C LEU A 614 -17.94 -19.93 -29.29
N ALA A 615 -18.11 -20.36 -30.54
CA ALA A 615 -17.22 -20.04 -31.64
C ALA A 615 -17.14 -18.52 -31.89
N PHE A 616 -18.27 -17.79 -31.79
CA PHE A 616 -18.30 -16.35 -31.96
C PHE A 616 -17.41 -15.64 -30.93
N GLY A 617 -17.62 -15.93 -29.64
CA GLY A 617 -16.83 -15.32 -28.56
C GLY A 617 -15.32 -15.62 -28.68
N MET A 618 -14.98 -16.88 -29.02
CA MET A 618 -13.59 -17.32 -29.18
C MET A 618 -12.89 -16.64 -30.36
N VAL A 619 -13.53 -16.57 -31.53
CA VAL A 619 -12.93 -15.95 -32.74
C VAL A 619 -12.57 -14.49 -32.47
N PHE A 620 -13.50 -13.71 -31.91
CA PHE A 620 -13.24 -12.30 -31.61
C PHE A 620 -12.23 -12.12 -30.48
N SER A 621 -12.21 -13.02 -29.49
CA SER A 621 -11.19 -13.00 -28.45
C SER A 621 -9.79 -13.19 -29.01
N VAL A 622 -9.61 -14.15 -29.94
CA VAL A 622 -8.33 -14.36 -30.62
C VAL A 622 -7.92 -13.13 -31.42
N LEU A 623 -8.83 -12.55 -32.20
CA LEU A 623 -8.54 -11.34 -32.99
C LEU A 623 -8.15 -10.14 -32.12
N LEU A 624 -8.84 -9.94 -30.99
CA LEU A 624 -8.51 -8.88 -30.04
C LEU A 624 -7.17 -9.15 -29.36
N GLN A 625 -6.84 -10.39 -28.99
CA GLN A 625 -5.53 -10.73 -28.44
C GLN A 625 -4.39 -10.39 -29.41
N GLU A 626 -4.55 -10.67 -30.71
CA GLU A 626 -3.56 -10.31 -31.73
C GLU A 626 -3.48 -8.80 -31.97
N LEU A 627 -4.63 -8.11 -31.96
CA LEU A 627 -4.67 -6.64 -32.05
C LEU A 627 -3.92 -5.99 -30.89
N PHE A 628 -4.18 -6.42 -29.65
CA PHE A 628 -3.51 -5.87 -28.48
C PHE A 628 -2.02 -6.23 -28.44
N ARG A 629 -1.62 -7.39 -28.97
CA ARG A 629 -0.20 -7.72 -29.15
C ARG A 629 0.48 -6.76 -30.13
N PHE A 630 -0.19 -6.40 -31.22
CA PHE A 630 0.29 -5.40 -32.17
C PHE A 630 0.33 -3.98 -31.58
N LEU A 631 -0.67 -3.60 -30.77
CA LEU A 631 -0.65 -2.32 -30.04
C LEU A 631 0.51 -2.25 -29.05
N LEU A 632 0.76 -3.33 -28.31
CA LEU A 632 1.91 -3.44 -27.40
C LEU A 632 3.23 -3.32 -28.16
N TYR A 633 3.37 -3.98 -29.32
CA TYR A 633 4.52 -3.80 -30.21
C TYR A 633 4.74 -2.32 -30.56
N LYS A 634 3.67 -1.60 -31.00
CA LYS A 634 3.76 -0.18 -31.33
C LYS A 634 4.19 0.67 -30.13
N LEU A 635 3.62 0.41 -28.96
CA LEU A 635 3.95 1.12 -27.73
C LEU A 635 5.41 0.90 -27.33
N LEU A 636 5.90 -0.34 -27.42
CA LEU A 636 7.29 -0.67 -27.12
C LEU A 636 8.26 -0.02 -28.10
N ARG A 637 7.94 0.00 -29.40
CA ARG A 637 8.75 0.73 -30.40
C ARG A 637 8.73 2.24 -30.21
N LEU A 638 7.60 2.80 -29.78
CA LEU A 638 7.50 4.22 -29.42
C LEU A 638 8.36 4.54 -28.20
N ALA A 639 8.27 3.72 -27.15
CA ALA A 639 9.09 3.85 -25.95
C ALA A 639 10.58 3.71 -26.28
N GLU A 640 10.94 2.75 -27.12
CA GLU A 640 12.30 2.54 -27.62
C GLU A 640 12.84 3.77 -28.35
N SER A 641 12.04 4.36 -29.26
CA SER A 641 12.42 5.58 -29.97
C SER A 641 12.58 6.78 -29.02
N GLY A 642 11.70 6.90 -28.02
CA GLY A 642 11.81 7.92 -26.97
C GLY A 642 13.07 7.76 -26.12
N LEU A 643 13.40 6.52 -25.74
CA LEU A 643 14.60 6.21 -24.96
C LEU A 643 15.89 6.48 -25.74
N LYS A 644 15.93 6.10 -27.03
CA LYS A 644 17.06 6.41 -27.94
C LYS A 644 17.32 7.91 -28.09
N LYS A 645 16.28 8.74 -28.03
CA LYS A 645 16.42 10.21 -28.10
C LYS A 645 16.93 10.85 -26.82
N VAL A 646 16.81 10.16 -25.68
CA VAL A 646 17.19 10.65 -24.35
C VAL A 646 18.53 10.06 -23.88
N THR A 647 19.04 9.03 -24.54
CA THR A 647 20.28 8.33 -24.15
C THR A 647 21.29 8.29 -25.29
N ASP A 648 22.53 8.73 -25.04
CA ASP A 648 23.65 8.73 -26.02
C ASP A 648 24.24 7.32 -26.29
N ASN A 649 23.53 6.26 -25.91
CA ASN A 649 24.04 4.89 -25.88
C ASN A 649 23.15 3.97 -26.75
N ASP A 650 23.49 3.84 -28.03
CA ASP A 650 22.80 2.95 -28.99
C ASP A 650 22.80 1.47 -28.54
N GLN A 651 23.71 1.09 -27.63
CA GLN A 651 23.83 -0.29 -27.17
C GLN A 651 22.81 -0.73 -26.11
N VAL A 652 22.13 0.18 -25.41
CA VAL A 652 21.12 -0.18 -24.38
C VAL A 652 19.85 -0.78 -25.01
N VAL A 653 19.74 -0.74 -26.34
CA VAL A 653 18.53 -1.11 -27.10
C VAL A 653 18.71 -2.39 -27.94
N THR A 654 19.77 -3.16 -27.70
CA THR A 654 20.36 -4.04 -28.73
C THR A 654 19.79 -5.44 -28.89
N ASN A 655 18.63 -5.80 -28.33
CA ASN A 655 18.00 -7.06 -28.75
C ASN A 655 16.48 -7.00 -28.86
N PRO A 656 15.94 -6.56 -30.01
CA PRO A 656 14.52 -6.64 -30.35
C PRO A 656 13.89 -8.03 -30.10
N HIS A 657 14.69 -9.08 -30.28
CA HIS A 657 14.26 -10.47 -30.07
C HIS A 657 13.99 -10.81 -28.60
N ILE A 658 14.70 -10.18 -27.65
CA ILE A 658 14.44 -10.39 -26.21
C ILE A 658 13.11 -9.76 -25.83
N MET A 659 12.84 -8.55 -26.30
CA MET A 659 11.57 -7.87 -26.02
C MET A 659 10.38 -8.66 -26.56
N SER A 660 10.48 -9.14 -27.81
CA SER A 660 9.42 -9.94 -28.44
C SER A 660 9.20 -11.29 -27.74
N TYR A 661 10.26 -11.97 -27.33
CA TYR A 661 10.19 -13.20 -26.53
C TYR A 661 9.47 -12.97 -25.20
N VAL A 662 9.90 -11.95 -24.46
CA VAL A 662 9.33 -11.62 -23.15
C VAL A 662 7.86 -11.22 -23.25
N CYS A 663 7.48 -10.45 -24.28
CA CYS A 663 6.08 -10.10 -24.55
C CYS A 663 5.23 -11.34 -24.85
N GLY A 664 5.73 -12.23 -25.71
CA GLY A 664 5.05 -13.48 -26.05
C GLY A 664 4.87 -14.38 -24.83
N LEU A 665 5.91 -14.52 -23.99
CA LEU A 665 5.85 -15.28 -22.75
C LEU A 665 4.83 -14.68 -21.76
N GLY A 666 4.78 -13.35 -21.62
CA GLY A 666 3.78 -12.68 -20.77
C GLY A 666 2.34 -12.93 -21.20
N PHE A 667 2.07 -12.91 -22.52
CA PHE A 667 0.76 -13.30 -23.08
C PHE A 667 0.46 -14.78 -22.81
N GLY A 668 1.45 -15.65 -23.03
CA GLY A 668 1.32 -17.09 -22.80
C GLY A 668 1.01 -17.44 -21.36
N MET A 669 1.79 -16.92 -20.42
CA MET A 669 1.61 -17.17 -18.98
C MET A 669 0.25 -16.73 -18.47
N MET A 670 -0.21 -15.54 -18.86
CA MET A 670 -1.52 -15.05 -18.40
C MET A 670 -2.68 -15.83 -19.06
N SER A 671 -2.56 -16.16 -20.34
CA SER A 671 -3.49 -17.06 -21.05
C SER A 671 -3.59 -18.43 -20.39
N GLY A 672 -2.44 -19.02 -20.04
CA GLY A 672 -2.37 -20.30 -19.36
C GLY A 672 -2.91 -20.26 -17.93
N ALA A 673 -2.61 -19.20 -17.17
CA ALA A 673 -3.17 -19.00 -15.84
C ALA A 673 -4.70 -18.91 -15.89
N PHE A 674 -5.26 -18.13 -16.83
CA PHE A 674 -6.71 -18.01 -16.99
C PHE A 674 -7.37 -19.33 -17.39
N SER A 675 -6.68 -20.14 -18.20
CA SER A 675 -7.18 -21.42 -18.69
C SER A 675 -7.10 -22.54 -17.64
N LEU A 676 -6.07 -22.54 -16.79
CA LEU A 676 -5.75 -23.68 -15.93
C LEU A 676 -5.99 -23.44 -14.43
N VAL A 677 -5.98 -22.20 -13.90
CA VAL A 677 -6.05 -21.96 -12.44
C VAL A 677 -7.32 -22.56 -11.80
N ASN A 678 -8.48 -22.38 -12.42
CA ASN A 678 -9.73 -22.95 -11.90
C ASN A 678 -9.75 -24.49 -12.04
N VAL A 679 -9.28 -25.00 -13.18
CA VAL A 679 -9.20 -26.45 -13.44
C VAL A 679 -8.22 -27.13 -12.49
N LEU A 680 -7.11 -26.48 -12.17
CA LEU A 680 -6.09 -26.97 -11.24
C LEU A 680 -6.60 -26.94 -9.79
N ALA A 681 -7.42 -25.95 -9.43
CA ALA A 681 -8.08 -25.93 -8.12
C ALA A 681 -9.04 -27.13 -7.97
N ASP A 682 -9.76 -27.48 -9.04
CA ASP A 682 -10.66 -28.64 -9.07
C ASP A 682 -9.91 -29.98 -9.07
N SER A 683 -8.66 -30.03 -9.57
CA SER A 683 -7.85 -31.25 -9.59
C SER A 683 -7.24 -31.65 -8.24
N VAL A 684 -7.34 -30.79 -7.21
CA VAL A 684 -6.83 -31.08 -5.85
C VAL A 684 -7.73 -32.09 -5.11
N GLY A 685 -8.98 -32.25 -5.55
CA GLY A 685 -9.90 -33.23 -4.98
C GLY A 685 -9.50 -34.69 -5.26
N PRO A 686 -9.99 -35.66 -4.48
CA PRO A 686 -9.67 -37.08 -4.67
C PRO A 686 -10.35 -37.71 -5.91
N GLY A 687 -11.21 -36.97 -6.61
CA GLY A 687 -11.95 -37.44 -7.77
C GLY A 687 -11.30 -36.98 -9.07
N THR A 688 -11.24 -37.88 -10.06
CA THR A 688 -10.96 -37.50 -11.45
C THR A 688 -12.26 -37.24 -12.21
N MET A 689 -12.17 -36.57 -13.36
CA MET A 689 -13.31 -36.37 -14.27
C MET A 689 -13.79 -37.72 -14.81
N GLY A 690 -15.10 -37.84 -15.12
CA GLY A 690 -15.64 -39.01 -15.85
C GLY A 690 -16.87 -39.68 -15.27
N LEU A 691 -17.37 -39.25 -14.10
CA LEU A 691 -18.61 -39.76 -13.48
C LEU A 691 -19.85 -39.71 -14.40
N ARG A 692 -19.89 -38.78 -15.38
CA ARG A 692 -20.98 -38.62 -16.36
C ARG A 692 -20.59 -39.04 -17.78
N GLY A 693 -19.60 -39.93 -17.94
CA GLY A 693 -19.15 -40.43 -19.24
C GLY A 693 -18.13 -39.54 -19.98
N HIS A 694 -17.53 -38.56 -19.28
CA HIS A 694 -16.42 -37.76 -19.82
C HIS A 694 -15.06 -38.47 -19.64
N SER A 695 -14.03 -38.03 -20.35
CA SER A 695 -12.69 -38.66 -20.29
C SER A 695 -11.99 -38.43 -18.93
N PRO A 696 -11.37 -39.47 -18.34
CA PRO A 696 -10.56 -39.33 -17.13
C PRO A 696 -9.25 -38.57 -17.36
N TYR A 697 -8.85 -38.37 -18.62
CA TYR A 697 -7.63 -37.66 -19.01
C TYR A 697 -7.82 -36.14 -19.12
N PHE A 698 -8.98 -35.60 -18.75
CA PHE A 698 -9.30 -34.16 -18.89
C PHE A 698 -8.23 -33.25 -18.31
N PHE A 699 -7.75 -33.52 -17.09
CA PHE A 699 -6.73 -32.68 -16.45
C PHE A 699 -5.39 -32.71 -17.20
N LEU A 700 -4.96 -33.88 -17.64
CA LEU A 700 -3.73 -34.04 -18.40
C LEU A 700 -3.82 -33.33 -19.76
N VAL A 701 -4.94 -33.53 -20.48
CA VAL A 701 -5.18 -32.87 -21.77
C VAL A 701 -5.21 -31.34 -21.61
N SER A 702 -5.89 -30.83 -20.59
CA SER A 702 -5.95 -29.39 -20.29
C SER A 702 -4.58 -28.82 -19.93
N ALA A 703 -3.77 -29.54 -19.15
CA ALA A 703 -2.41 -29.13 -18.80
C ALA A 703 -1.48 -29.10 -20.02
N THR A 704 -1.51 -30.13 -20.86
CA THR A 704 -0.68 -30.19 -22.08
C THR A 704 -1.11 -29.14 -23.11
N LEU A 705 -2.42 -28.95 -23.34
CA LEU A 705 -2.91 -27.89 -24.21
C LEU A 705 -2.48 -26.51 -23.69
N THR A 706 -2.59 -26.27 -22.37
CA THR A 706 -2.14 -25.02 -21.75
C THR A 706 -0.64 -24.78 -21.99
N LEU A 707 0.19 -25.81 -21.81
CA LEU A 707 1.63 -25.72 -22.12
C LEU A 707 1.88 -25.36 -23.59
N CYS A 708 1.16 -26.01 -24.53
CA CYS A 708 1.24 -25.68 -25.95
C CYS A 708 0.88 -24.22 -26.21
N PHE A 709 -0.21 -23.70 -25.63
CA PHE A 709 -0.60 -22.29 -25.79
C PHE A 709 0.41 -21.31 -25.19
N ILE A 710 1.00 -21.60 -24.02
CA ILE A 710 2.07 -20.78 -23.43
C ILE A 710 3.26 -20.69 -24.40
N MET A 711 3.71 -21.83 -24.92
CA MET A 711 4.82 -21.89 -25.87
C MET A 711 4.47 -21.19 -27.19
N LEU A 712 3.27 -21.43 -27.74
CA LEU A 712 2.81 -20.81 -28.97
C LEU A 712 2.70 -19.29 -28.85
N HIS A 713 2.16 -18.75 -27.75
CA HIS A 713 2.15 -17.30 -27.53
C HIS A 713 3.57 -16.71 -27.49
N THR A 714 4.52 -17.46 -26.91
CA THR A 714 5.94 -17.07 -26.92
C THR A 714 6.48 -17.02 -28.35
N PHE A 715 6.25 -18.05 -29.15
CA PHE A 715 6.72 -18.13 -30.53
C PHE A 715 6.01 -17.15 -31.47
N TRP A 716 4.70 -16.99 -31.34
CA TRP A 716 3.91 -15.99 -32.07
C TRP A 716 4.37 -14.58 -31.76
N GLY A 717 4.71 -14.27 -30.50
CA GLY A 717 5.30 -12.98 -30.14
C GLY A 717 6.59 -12.68 -30.90
N VAL A 718 7.52 -13.64 -30.92
CA VAL A 718 8.80 -13.53 -31.63
C VAL A 718 8.59 -13.35 -33.14
N ILE A 719 7.76 -14.20 -33.76
CA ILE A 719 7.49 -14.16 -35.20
C ILE A 719 6.75 -12.88 -35.59
N LEU A 720 5.76 -12.43 -34.80
CA LEU A 720 4.98 -11.24 -35.10
C LEU A 720 5.85 -9.98 -35.08
N PHE A 721 6.70 -9.82 -34.07
CA PHE A 721 7.56 -8.63 -33.95
C PHE A 721 8.53 -8.56 -35.15
N ASP A 722 9.20 -9.67 -35.49
CA ASP A 722 10.07 -9.73 -36.67
C ASP A 722 9.29 -9.51 -37.98
N ALA A 723 8.09 -10.08 -38.10
CA ALA A 723 7.25 -9.91 -39.28
C ALA A 723 6.87 -8.44 -39.49
N VAL A 724 6.48 -7.74 -38.43
CA VAL A 724 6.12 -6.32 -38.50
C VAL A 724 7.36 -5.45 -38.75
N ASP A 725 8.49 -5.75 -38.12
CA ASP A 725 9.76 -5.04 -38.37
C ASP A 725 10.21 -5.15 -39.83
N ARG A 726 10.03 -6.33 -40.45
CA ARG A 726 10.41 -6.61 -41.84
C ARG A 726 9.30 -6.32 -42.86
N GLY A 727 8.12 -5.86 -42.42
CA GLY A 727 6.97 -5.63 -43.30
C GLY A 727 6.39 -6.90 -43.96
N SER A 728 6.61 -8.08 -43.37
CA SER A 728 6.17 -9.36 -43.94
C SER A 728 4.73 -9.70 -43.56
N VAL A 729 3.78 -9.33 -44.43
CA VAL A 729 2.34 -9.61 -44.24
C VAL A 729 2.06 -11.11 -44.11
N LEU A 730 2.78 -11.96 -44.86
CA LEU A 730 2.57 -13.41 -44.84
C LEU A 730 2.83 -14.01 -43.45
N ARG A 731 3.89 -13.56 -42.77
CA ARG A 731 4.25 -14.05 -41.42
C ARG A 731 3.28 -13.52 -40.36
N THR A 732 2.85 -12.27 -40.49
CA THR A 732 1.80 -11.70 -39.62
C THR A 732 0.49 -12.48 -39.78
N LEU A 733 0.08 -12.76 -41.02
CA LEU A 733 -1.12 -13.54 -41.29
C LEU A 733 -0.99 -14.97 -40.75
N PHE A 734 0.17 -15.61 -40.90
CA PHE A 734 0.44 -16.93 -40.34
C PHE A 734 0.22 -16.97 -38.82
N VAL A 735 0.70 -15.97 -38.07
CA VAL A 735 0.50 -15.89 -36.62
C VAL A 735 -1.00 -15.83 -36.28
N VAL A 736 -1.75 -14.93 -36.91
CA VAL A 736 -3.18 -14.75 -36.64
C VAL A 736 -3.98 -16.00 -37.02
N VAL A 737 -3.73 -16.56 -38.22
CA VAL A 737 -4.44 -17.73 -38.73
C VAL A 737 -4.11 -18.98 -37.94
N SER A 738 -2.84 -19.19 -37.56
CA SER A 738 -2.45 -20.36 -36.75
C SER A 738 -3.02 -20.31 -35.34
N HIS A 739 -3.07 -19.12 -34.71
CA HIS A 739 -3.72 -18.93 -33.41
C HIS A 739 -5.23 -19.20 -33.50
N LEU A 740 -5.90 -18.68 -34.54
CA LEU A 740 -7.32 -18.91 -34.77
C LEU A 740 -7.62 -20.37 -35.07
N ALA A 741 -6.85 -21.00 -35.95
CA ALA A 741 -7.04 -22.40 -36.35
C ALA A 741 -6.91 -23.34 -35.16
N LEU A 742 -5.89 -23.18 -34.31
CA LEU A 742 -5.74 -24.01 -33.13
C LEU A 742 -6.87 -23.77 -32.11
N SER A 743 -7.27 -22.51 -31.91
CA SER A 743 -8.38 -22.16 -31.01
C SER A 743 -9.71 -22.76 -31.49
N CYS A 744 -10.00 -22.71 -32.79
CA CYS A 744 -11.15 -23.38 -33.40
C CYS A 744 -11.07 -24.90 -33.22
N LEU A 745 -9.88 -25.49 -33.38
CA LEU A 745 -9.70 -26.92 -33.21
C LEU A 745 -10.00 -27.38 -31.77
N THR A 746 -9.74 -26.54 -30.76
CA THR A 746 -10.10 -26.87 -29.37
C THR A 746 -11.61 -27.03 -29.15
N LEU A 747 -12.48 -26.54 -30.04
CA LEU A 747 -13.93 -26.78 -29.94
C LEU A 747 -14.28 -28.28 -30.10
N LEU A 748 -13.45 -29.06 -30.78
CA LEU A 748 -13.60 -30.52 -30.89
C LEU A 748 -13.39 -31.25 -29.55
N ASN A 749 -12.86 -30.56 -28.53
CA ASN A 749 -12.79 -31.10 -27.17
C ASN A 749 -14.18 -31.29 -26.56
N ALA A 750 -15.19 -30.53 -27.01
CA ALA A 750 -16.58 -30.71 -26.58
C ALA A 750 -17.15 -32.07 -27.06
N THR A 751 -16.68 -32.56 -28.20
CA THR A 751 -17.05 -33.88 -28.75
C THR A 751 -16.09 -35.00 -28.31
N SER A 752 -15.27 -34.77 -27.28
CA SER A 752 -14.29 -35.73 -26.73
C SER A 752 -13.19 -36.19 -27.71
N LEU A 753 -12.94 -35.45 -28.80
CA LEU A 753 -11.90 -35.77 -29.79
C LEU A 753 -10.52 -35.21 -29.38
N TYR A 754 -10.08 -35.51 -28.16
CA TYR A 754 -8.86 -34.94 -27.56
C TYR A 754 -7.58 -35.31 -28.32
N ALA A 755 -7.51 -36.48 -28.95
CA ALA A 755 -6.32 -36.91 -29.68
C ALA A 755 -6.02 -35.99 -30.87
N VAL A 756 -7.06 -35.58 -31.61
CA VAL A 756 -6.93 -34.71 -32.78
C VAL A 756 -6.42 -33.33 -32.36
N THR A 757 -7.01 -32.76 -31.31
CA THR A 757 -6.66 -31.43 -30.83
C THR A 757 -5.25 -31.41 -30.25
N LEU A 758 -4.86 -32.44 -29.48
CA LEU A 758 -3.56 -32.53 -28.84
C LEU A 758 -2.43 -32.73 -29.86
N VAL A 759 -2.60 -33.66 -30.80
CA VAL A 759 -1.59 -33.92 -31.85
C VAL A 759 -1.37 -32.68 -32.69
N ALA A 760 -2.44 -31.99 -33.08
CA ALA A 760 -2.34 -30.75 -33.84
C ALA A 760 -1.70 -29.62 -33.02
N ALA A 761 -2.03 -29.48 -31.73
CA ALA A 761 -1.41 -28.49 -30.85
C ALA A 761 0.10 -28.69 -30.71
N VAL A 762 0.52 -29.93 -30.46
CA VAL A 762 1.95 -30.29 -30.34
C VAL A 762 2.67 -30.08 -31.67
N ALA A 763 2.10 -30.56 -32.78
CA ALA A 763 2.69 -30.38 -34.11
C ALA A 763 2.86 -28.89 -34.46
N LEU A 764 1.81 -28.08 -34.23
CA LEU A 764 1.88 -26.65 -34.48
C LEU A 764 2.89 -25.96 -33.56
N THR A 765 2.99 -26.37 -32.30
CA THR A 765 3.98 -25.84 -31.35
C THR A 765 5.40 -26.11 -31.83
N VAL A 766 5.70 -27.33 -32.30
CA VAL A 766 7.02 -27.70 -32.83
C VAL A 766 7.34 -26.92 -34.11
N ILE A 767 6.40 -26.85 -35.06
CA ILE A 767 6.58 -26.11 -36.32
C ILE A 767 6.81 -24.62 -36.06
N THR A 768 5.99 -24.02 -35.20
CA THR A 768 6.08 -22.59 -34.87
C THR A 768 7.34 -22.29 -34.06
N GLY A 769 7.74 -23.19 -33.15
CA GLY A 769 9.00 -23.08 -32.41
C GLY A 769 10.22 -23.13 -33.32
N TYR A 770 10.23 -24.02 -34.32
CA TYR A 770 11.26 -24.03 -35.35
C TYR A 770 11.25 -22.74 -36.19
N GLY A 771 10.07 -22.22 -36.55
CA GLY A 771 9.92 -20.93 -37.22
C GLY A 771 10.49 -19.77 -36.41
N ALA A 772 10.21 -19.71 -35.11
CA ALA A 772 10.75 -18.70 -34.20
C ALA A 772 12.29 -18.80 -34.09
N LEU A 773 12.83 -20.02 -34.01
CA LEU A 773 14.28 -20.25 -34.03
C LEU A 773 14.93 -19.68 -35.30
N LEU A 774 14.36 -19.97 -36.48
CA LEU A 774 14.85 -19.44 -37.75
C LEU A 774 14.80 -17.90 -37.80
N VAL A 775 13.71 -17.30 -37.32
CA VAL A 775 13.52 -15.84 -37.25
C VAL A 775 14.60 -15.18 -36.39
N THR A 776 14.98 -15.81 -35.28
CA THR A 776 16.04 -15.32 -34.39
C THR A 776 17.46 -15.62 -34.89
N GLY A 777 17.63 -16.19 -36.08
CA GLY A 777 18.95 -16.49 -36.68
C GLY A 777 19.57 -17.82 -36.26
N GLY A 778 18.80 -18.71 -35.63
CA GLY A 778 19.19 -20.09 -35.33
C GLY A 778 19.06 -21.03 -36.53
N THR A 779 19.79 -22.14 -36.51
CA THR A 779 19.64 -23.25 -37.47
C THR A 779 19.78 -24.59 -36.74
N GLY A 780 19.25 -25.67 -37.32
CA GLY A 780 19.40 -27.02 -36.73
C GLY A 780 20.88 -27.43 -36.52
N ARG A 781 21.78 -26.97 -37.40
CA ARG A 781 23.24 -27.16 -37.24
C ARG A 781 23.80 -26.42 -36.03
N ARG A 782 23.31 -25.21 -35.74
CA ARG A 782 23.73 -24.42 -34.56
C ARG A 782 23.25 -25.05 -33.25
N LEU A 783 22.04 -25.64 -33.26
CA LEU A 783 21.50 -26.39 -32.11
C LEU A 783 22.40 -27.59 -31.76
N LEU A 784 22.86 -28.33 -32.79
CA LEU A 784 23.77 -29.46 -32.64
C LEU A 784 25.18 -29.04 -32.18
N THR A 785 25.67 -27.84 -32.56
CA THR A 785 26.94 -27.34 -32.01
C THR A 785 26.85 -26.89 -30.55
N CYS A 786 25.68 -26.53 -30.04
CA CYS A 786 25.49 -26.28 -28.60
C CYS A 786 25.63 -27.56 -27.76
N LEU A 787 25.41 -28.73 -28.37
CA LEU A 787 25.56 -30.04 -27.71
C LEU A 787 26.99 -30.60 -27.79
N ARG A 788 27.91 -29.91 -28.50
CA ARG A 788 29.32 -30.32 -28.55
C ARG A 788 30.10 -29.70 -27.39
N PRO A 789 30.86 -30.50 -26.62
CA PRO A 789 31.75 -29.95 -25.59
C PRO A 789 32.80 -29.05 -26.23
N ARG A 790 32.97 -27.83 -25.71
CA ARG A 790 34.03 -26.91 -26.17
C ARG A 790 35.39 -27.39 -25.65
N PRO A 791 36.45 -27.44 -26.48
CA PRO A 791 37.80 -27.67 -25.97
C PRO A 791 38.26 -26.45 -25.16
N THR A 792 38.66 -26.69 -23.92
CA THR A 792 39.20 -25.70 -22.99
C THR A 792 40.59 -25.26 -23.46
N GLN A 793 40.71 -24.15 -24.18
CA GLN A 793 42.01 -23.48 -24.32
C GLN A 793 42.19 -22.53 -23.14
N LEU A 794 43.06 -22.93 -22.20
CA LEU A 794 43.61 -22.07 -21.15
C LEU A 794 44.40 -20.94 -21.80
N GLN A 795 43.87 -19.72 -21.77
CA GLN A 795 44.66 -18.52 -22.05
C GLN A 795 45.58 -18.27 -20.84
N VAL A 796 46.87 -18.52 -21.03
CA VAL A 796 47.93 -18.10 -20.09
C VAL A 796 48.03 -16.56 -20.15
N PRO A 797 47.99 -15.82 -19.03
CA PRO A 797 48.14 -14.37 -19.03
C PRO A 797 49.57 -13.97 -19.45
N GLU A 798 49.71 -13.03 -20.38
CA GLU A 798 51.00 -12.42 -20.72
C GLU A 798 51.59 -11.63 -19.53
N PRO A 799 52.93 -11.61 -19.35
CA PRO A 799 53.57 -10.87 -18.28
C PRO A 799 53.50 -9.34 -18.50
N PRO A 800 53.43 -8.54 -17.43
CA PRO A 800 53.33 -7.09 -17.53
C PRO A 800 54.61 -6.46 -18.10
N LEU A 801 54.44 -5.49 -19.01
CA LEU A 801 55.51 -4.69 -19.59
C LEU A 801 56.19 -3.81 -18.52
N PRO A 802 57.52 -3.62 -18.59
CA PRO A 802 58.25 -2.83 -17.61
C PRO A 802 57.99 -1.32 -17.79
N ASP A 803 57.83 -0.63 -16.67
CA ASP A 803 57.67 0.82 -16.58
C ASP A 803 58.82 1.55 -17.30
N ARG A 804 58.47 2.50 -18.18
CA ARG A 804 59.42 3.49 -18.70
C ARG A 804 59.21 4.82 -17.98
N GLN A 805 60.34 5.35 -17.52
CA GLN A 805 60.57 6.60 -16.78
C GLN A 805 59.87 7.83 -17.37
#